data_AF-A0A6P5TWT2-F1
#
_entry.id   AF-A0A6P5TWT2-F1
#
_cell.length_a   1.000
_cell.length_b   1.000
_cell.length_c   1.000
_cell.angle_alpha   90.00
_cell.angle_beta   90.00
_cell.angle_gamma   90.00
#
_symmetry.space_group_name_H-M   'P 1'
#
loop_
_entity.id
_entity.type
_entity.pdbx_description
1 polymer ?
#
loop_
_entity_poly.entity_id
_entity_poly.type
_entity_poly.pdbx_seq_one_letter_code
_entity_poly.pdbx_strand_id
1 'polypeptide(L)'
;MSQEISGAEDQAVKAYGWAARDSSGVLSPFHFTRRGNGDNDISMKILYCGICHSDLHLAKDEVGMTIYPIVPGHEIVGEVTKVGRNVTKFKVGDIAGVGCMVGSCRSCDNCTQDLENYCPKMVWTYNKHHEDGSRTFGGYSDKIVVDEHFVVQIPKNLPLQGTAPMLCAGITVYSPMRYFGLMEPGKHLGVVGLGGLGHMAVKFAKAVGAKVTVISTSPNKKKEAVEQLGVDEFLISHDQEQLQAAMGTMDGIIDTVSAAHPLLHLVGLLKTNGKLILVGAPIQPPELPVFPLILGRKLVAGSAIGGMKETQEMIDFAAKHNITADVEVIPMDYVNTALERVAKADVKYRFVIDVANTIKSPYSTATTSFPNSEPIEMINFNCGICHSDLHLAKDEVGMTIYPIVPGHEIVGEVTKVGRNVTKFKVGDIAGVGCMVGSCRSCDNCTQDLENYCPKMVWTYNKHHEDGSRTFGGYSDKIVVDEHFVVQIPKNLPLQGTAPMLCAGITVYSPMRYFGLMEPGKHLGVVGLGGLGHMAVKFAKAVGAKVTVISTSPNKKKEAVEQLGVDEFLISHDQEQLQAAMGTMDGIIDTVSAAHPLLHLVGLLKTNGKLILVGAPIQPPELPVFPLILGRKLVAGSAIGGMKETQEMIDFAAKHNITADVEVIPMDYVNTALERVAKADFKYRFVIDVANTIKSPY
;
A
#
# COMPACT_ATOMS: atom_id res chain seq x y z
N MET A 1 1.68 -53.96 2.21
CA MET A 1 1.37 -53.10 3.36
C MET A 1 2.50 -52.10 3.50
N SER A 2 2.38 -50.96 2.82
CA SER A 2 3.25 -49.80 2.97
C SER A 2 2.31 -48.67 3.34
N GLN A 3 2.35 -48.27 4.61
CA GLN A 3 1.52 -47.20 5.16
C GLN A 3 1.82 -45.88 4.45
N GLU A 4 0.77 -45.24 3.98
CA GLU A 4 0.75 -43.85 3.55
C GLU A 4 1.20 -42.95 4.71
N ILE A 5 2.30 -42.23 4.51
CA ILE A 5 2.64 -41.07 5.33
C ILE A 5 2.00 -39.87 4.64
N SER A 6 0.86 -39.45 5.18
CA SER A 6 0.25 -38.14 4.92
C SER A 6 1.15 -37.04 5.50
N GLY A 7 1.95 -36.39 4.65
CA GLY A 7 2.73 -35.21 5.01
C GLY A 7 2.24 -34.00 4.22
N ALA A 8 1.41 -33.16 4.84
CA ALA A 8 1.14 -31.83 4.32
C ALA A 8 2.35 -30.93 4.61
N GLU A 9 3.33 -30.91 3.70
CA GLU A 9 4.51 -30.03 3.77
C GLU A 9 4.13 -28.55 3.51
N ASP A 10 4.19 -27.75 4.57
CA ASP A 10 5.16 -26.65 4.73
C ASP A 10 5.38 -25.67 3.57
N GLN A 11 4.31 -25.04 3.07
CA GLN A 11 4.45 -23.94 2.10
C GLN A 11 4.73 -22.60 2.80
N ALA A 12 5.83 -21.96 2.41
CA ALA A 12 6.15 -20.58 2.79
C ALA A 12 4.98 -19.62 2.46
N VAL A 13 4.59 -18.79 3.43
CA VAL A 13 3.44 -17.89 3.34
C VAL A 13 3.89 -16.52 2.84
N LYS A 14 3.32 -16.05 1.74
CA LYS A 14 3.62 -14.71 1.23
C LYS A 14 3.10 -13.62 2.19
N ALA A 15 3.94 -12.63 2.46
CA ALA A 15 3.70 -11.50 3.35
C ALA A 15 4.20 -10.20 2.72
N TYR A 16 3.63 -9.09 3.14
CA TYR A 16 3.92 -7.76 2.60
C TYR A 16 4.01 -6.75 3.74
N GLY A 17 5.04 -5.91 3.69
CA GLY A 17 5.29 -4.92 4.72
C GLY A 17 6.20 -3.83 4.22
N TRP A 18 6.74 -3.04 5.14
CA TRP A 18 7.71 -1.99 4.84
C TRP A 18 9.05 -2.33 5.46
N ALA A 19 10.11 -2.24 4.67
CA ALA A 19 11.46 -2.60 5.08
C ALA A 19 12.46 -1.49 4.80
N ALA A 20 13.48 -1.40 5.66
CA ALA A 20 14.72 -0.70 5.35
C ALA A 20 15.66 -1.68 4.66
N ARG A 21 16.46 -1.19 3.71
CA ARG A 21 17.39 -2.00 2.91
C ARG A 21 18.85 -1.65 3.15
N ASP A 22 19.10 -0.56 3.84
CA ASP A 22 20.41 -0.04 4.19
C ASP A 22 20.33 0.86 5.44
N SER A 23 21.49 1.36 5.87
CA SER A 23 21.67 2.18 7.08
C SER A 23 21.06 3.58 7.01
N SER A 24 20.46 4.00 5.89
CA SER A 24 19.61 5.20 5.89
C SER A 24 18.39 5.02 6.79
N GLY A 25 17.94 3.78 6.97
CA GLY A 25 16.74 3.43 7.71
C GLY A 25 15.43 3.84 7.04
N VAL A 26 15.46 4.24 5.77
CA VAL A 26 14.26 4.61 5.01
C VAL A 26 13.43 3.35 4.74
N LEU A 27 12.21 3.34 5.26
CA LEU A 27 11.24 2.26 5.09
C LEU A 27 10.50 2.43 3.76
N SER A 28 10.40 1.34 3.01
CA SER A 28 9.66 1.27 1.73
C SER A 28 8.97 -0.08 1.57
N PRO A 29 7.92 -0.18 0.73
CA PRO A 29 7.25 -1.44 0.41
C PRO A 29 8.19 -2.61 0.11
N PHE A 30 7.91 -3.76 0.73
CA PHE A 30 8.72 -4.96 0.65
C PHE A 30 7.87 -6.22 0.68
N HIS A 31 8.10 -7.08 -0.32
CA HIS A 31 7.48 -8.40 -0.43
C HIS A 31 8.44 -9.45 0.10
N PHE A 32 7.94 -10.37 0.92
CA PHE A 32 8.73 -11.44 1.49
C PHE A 32 7.87 -12.67 1.77
N THR A 33 8.51 -13.73 2.23
CA THR A 33 7.84 -14.94 2.67
C THR A 33 8.12 -15.17 4.14
N ARG A 34 7.09 -15.62 4.86
CA ARG A 34 7.21 -16.22 6.19
C ARG A 34 7.21 -17.74 6.06
N ARG A 35 7.70 -18.42 7.08
CA ARG A 35 7.57 -19.88 7.18
C ARG A 35 6.10 -20.31 7.21
N GLY A 36 5.85 -21.58 6.91
CA GLY A 36 4.52 -22.20 7.03
C GLY A 36 4.01 -22.15 8.47
N ASN A 37 2.68 -22.26 8.65
CA ASN A 37 2.09 -22.39 9.98
C ASN A 37 2.26 -23.84 10.46
N GLY A 38 3.25 -24.07 11.32
CA GLY A 38 3.51 -25.36 11.94
C GLY A 38 2.49 -25.73 13.00
N ASP A 39 2.75 -26.86 13.65
CA ASP A 39 1.79 -27.52 14.55
C ASP A 39 1.49 -26.75 15.84
N ASN A 40 2.46 -25.99 16.34
CA ASN A 40 2.33 -25.17 17.55
C ASN A 40 2.15 -23.67 17.22
N ASP A 41 2.07 -23.32 15.93
CA ASP A 41 2.03 -21.94 15.49
C ASP A 41 0.62 -21.42 15.33
N ILE A 42 0.49 -20.11 15.52
CA ILE A 42 -0.62 -19.34 15.02
C ILE A 42 -0.17 -18.40 13.91
N SER A 43 -1.06 -18.17 12.95
CA SER A 43 -0.94 -17.08 11.98
C SER A 43 -1.90 -15.98 12.40
N MET A 44 -1.45 -14.74 12.34
CA MET A 44 -2.24 -13.57 12.70
C MET A 44 -2.24 -12.57 11.55
N LYS A 45 -3.40 -11.99 11.26
CA LYS A 45 -3.52 -10.72 10.53
C LYS A 45 -3.17 -9.60 11.51
N ILE A 46 -2.22 -8.75 11.15
CA ILE A 46 -1.79 -7.65 12.03
C ILE A 46 -2.80 -6.50 11.88
N LEU A 47 -3.31 -6.02 13.01
CA LEU A 47 -4.23 -4.89 13.08
C LEU A 47 -3.48 -3.59 13.38
N TYR A 48 -2.64 -3.63 14.43
CA TYR A 48 -1.85 -2.50 14.89
C TYR A 48 -0.42 -2.93 15.19
N CYS A 49 0.53 -2.04 14.93
CA CYS A 49 1.91 -2.20 15.40
C CYS A 49 2.43 -0.90 16.00
N GLY A 50 2.90 -0.93 17.24
CA GLY A 50 3.56 0.22 17.87
C GLY A 50 4.93 0.53 17.25
N ILE A 51 5.37 1.78 17.40
CA ILE A 51 6.72 2.25 17.03
C ILE A 51 7.55 2.48 18.29
N CYS A 52 8.69 1.81 18.36
CA CYS A 52 9.65 1.91 19.46
C CYS A 52 10.99 2.52 18.99
N HIS A 53 11.77 3.09 19.91
CA HIS A 53 13.14 3.55 19.61
C HIS A 53 14.03 2.42 19.08
N SER A 54 13.81 1.17 19.51
CA SER A 54 14.55 0.02 18.99
C SER A 54 14.30 -0.24 17.50
N ASP A 55 13.12 0.14 16.98
CA ASP A 55 12.86 0.06 15.53
C ASP A 55 13.73 1.05 14.77
N LEU A 56 13.92 2.26 15.30
CA LEU A 56 14.79 3.29 14.74
C LEU A 56 16.28 2.87 14.77
N HIS A 57 16.77 2.45 15.95
CA HIS A 57 18.17 2.06 16.13
C HIS A 57 18.58 0.92 15.19
N LEU A 58 17.70 -0.07 15.01
CA LEU A 58 17.93 -1.19 14.10
C LEU A 58 17.67 -0.83 12.64
N ALA A 59 16.71 0.03 12.31
CA ALA A 59 16.53 0.46 10.92
C ALA A 59 17.76 1.23 10.40
N LYS A 60 18.44 2.01 11.25
CA LYS A 60 19.62 2.82 10.90
C LYS A 60 20.97 2.17 11.19
N ASP A 61 20.97 0.96 11.71
CA ASP A 61 22.18 0.24 12.13
C ASP A 61 23.08 0.98 13.13
N GLU A 62 22.49 1.77 14.04
CA GLU A 62 23.24 2.55 15.03
C GLU A 62 24.02 1.69 16.04
N VAL A 63 23.69 0.39 16.10
CA VAL A 63 24.35 -0.62 16.95
C VAL A 63 25.23 -1.59 16.17
N GLY A 64 25.33 -1.47 14.84
CA GLY A 64 26.22 -2.29 13.99
C GLY A 64 25.87 -3.78 13.92
N MET A 65 24.60 -4.14 14.10
CA MET A 65 24.12 -5.54 14.16
C MET A 65 22.91 -5.78 13.25
N THR A 66 22.63 -4.88 12.32
CA THR A 66 21.46 -4.96 11.47
C THR A 66 21.70 -5.89 10.30
N ILE A 67 20.78 -6.83 10.12
CA ILE A 67 20.68 -7.67 8.95
C ILE A 67 19.64 -6.98 8.06
N TYR A 68 20.02 -6.58 6.84
CA TYR A 68 19.11 -6.04 5.81
C TYR A 68 18.67 -7.11 4.78
N PRO A 69 17.51 -6.99 4.12
CA PRO A 69 16.41 -6.06 4.44
C PRO A 69 15.78 -6.36 5.81
N ILE A 70 15.42 -5.31 6.56
CA ILE A 70 14.80 -5.40 7.89
C ILE A 70 13.37 -4.86 7.83
N VAL A 71 12.40 -5.65 8.30
CA VAL A 71 11.01 -5.20 8.55
C VAL A 71 10.90 -5.00 10.06
N PRO A 72 10.85 -3.76 10.58
CA PRO A 72 10.75 -3.51 12.01
C PRO A 72 9.35 -3.82 12.58
N GLY A 73 9.17 -3.54 13.87
CA GLY A 73 7.91 -3.69 14.60
C GLY A 73 7.90 -4.93 15.50
N HIS A 74 7.80 -4.71 16.81
CA HIS A 74 7.73 -5.76 17.83
C HIS A 74 6.66 -5.48 18.90
N GLU A 75 5.70 -4.63 18.56
CA GLU A 75 4.60 -4.20 19.42
C GLU A 75 3.29 -4.53 18.70
N ILE A 76 3.01 -5.81 18.48
CA ILE A 76 2.06 -6.27 17.45
C ILE A 76 0.75 -6.72 18.10
N VAL A 77 -0.38 -6.20 17.62
CA VAL A 77 -1.73 -6.69 17.98
C VAL A 77 -2.46 -7.09 16.71
N GLY A 78 -3.07 -8.28 16.72
CA GLY A 78 -3.68 -8.87 15.54
C GLY A 78 -4.82 -9.82 15.83
N GLU A 79 -5.49 -10.26 14.77
CA GLU A 79 -6.53 -11.29 14.81
C GLU A 79 -5.94 -12.62 14.32
N VAL A 80 -6.18 -13.70 15.05
CA VAL A 80 -5.74 -15.05 14.68
C VAL A 80 -6.50 -15.55 13.46
N THR A 81 -5.79 -15.92 12.40
CA THR A 81 -6.36 -16.40 11.13
C THR A 81 -6.15 -17.89 10.88
N LYS A 82 -5.15 -18.51 11.52
CA LYS A 82 -4.88 -19.95 11.46
C LYS A 82 -4.24 -20.41 12.77
N VAL A 83 -4.53 -21.65 13.18
CA VAL A 83 -3.91 -22.30 14.34
C VAL A 83 -3.38 -23.67 13.91
N GLY A 84 -2.24 -24.07 14.47
CA GLY A 84 -1.67 -25.40 14.33
C GLY A 84 -2.44 -26.45 15.14
N ARG A 85 -2.23 -27.73 14.85
CA ARG A 85 -2.99 -28.84 15.46
C ARG A 85 -2.77 -29.02 16.96
N ASN A 86 -1.63 -28.56 17.48
CA ASN A 86 -1.29 -28.64 18.90
C ASN A 86 -1.63 -27.35 19.65
N VAL A 87 -2.08 -26.30 18.93
CA VAL A 87 -2.42 -25.02 19.56
C VAL A 87 -3.65 -25.19 20.45
N THR A 88 -3.52 -24.76 21.70
CA THR A 88 -4.60 -24.86 22.69
C THR A 88 -4.99 -23.51 23.29
N LYS A 89 -4.08 -22.52 23.27
CA LYS A 89 -4.31 -21.20 23.88
C LYS A 89 -5.20 -20.29 23.03
N PHE A 90 -5.29 -20.52 21.72
CA PHE A 90 -6.00 -19.64 20.79
C PHE A 90 -6.88 -20.41 19.81
N LYS A 91 -7.92 -19.74 19.32
CA LYS A 91 -8.71 -20.14 18.16
C LYS A 91 -8.73 -19.02 17.11
N VAL A 92 -9.09 -19.37 15.88
CA VAL A 92 -9.32 -18.41 14.80
C VAL A 92 -10.36 -17.37 15.24
N GLY A 93 -10.08 -16.10 14.97
CA GLY A 93 -10.89 -14.94 15.38
C GLY A 93 -10.54 -14.34 16.75
N ASP A 94 -9.67 -14.99 17.54
CA ASP A 94 -9.20 -14.38 18.80
C ASP A 94 -8.27 -13.19 18.51
N ILE A 95 -8.28 -12.21 19.42
CA ILE A 95 -7.31 -11.10 19.40
C ILE A 95 -6.10 -11.47 20.24
N ALA A 96 -4.93 -11.35 19.63
CA ALA A 96 -3.66 -11.78 20.17
C ALA A 96 -2.60 -10.67 20.05
N GLY A 97 -1.62 -10.70 20.95
CA GLY A 97 -0.47 -9.79 20.97
C GLY A 97 0.85 -10.54 20.83
N VAL A 98 1.80 -9.97 20.09
CA VAL A 98 3.17 -10.48 19.95
C VAL A 98 4.15 -9.38 20.31
N GLY A 99 5.05 -9.67 21.26
CA GLY A 99 6.04 -8.74 21.77
C GLY A 99 7.40 -8.87 21.08
N CYS A 100 8.48 -8.71 21.85
CA CYS A 100 9.86 -8.68 21.34
C CYS A 100 10.47 -10.04 20.98
N MET A 101 9.83 -11.14 21.38
CA MET A 101 10.37 -12.50 21.24
C MET A 101 9.43 -13.37 20.42
N VAL A 102 9.99 -14.26 19.60
CA VAL A 102 9.26 -15.27 18.81
C VAL A 102 9.86 -16.68 18.95
N GLY A 103 10.84 -16.86 19.84
CA GLY A 103 11.53 -18.14 20.02
C GLY A 103 12.53 -18.12 21.20
N SER A 104 12.81 -19.30 21.74
CA SER A 104 13.86 -19.56 22.73
C SER A 104 14.18 -21.07 22.74
N CYS A 105 15.17 -21.53 23.51
CA CYS A 105 15.51 -22.96 23.56
C CYS A 105 14.52 -23.84 24.34
N ARG A 106 13.60 -23.21 25.10
CA ARG A 106 12.54 -23.85 25.90
C ARG A 106 13.00 -24.86 26.97
N SER A 107 14.30 -24.99 27.22
CA SER A 107 14.86 -26.05 28.07
C SER A 107 15.96 -25.61 29.02
N CYS A 108 16.51 -24.39 28.90
CA CYS A 108 17.50 -23.89 29.85
C CYS A 108 16.83 -23.37 31.13
N ASP A 109 17.62 -23.21 32.19
CA ASP A 109 17.16 -22.73 33.51
C ASP A 109 16.28 -21.47 33.42
N ASN A 110 16.65 -20.52 32.56
CA ASN A 110 15.86 -19.30 32.33
C ASN A 110 14.49 -19.63 31.72
N CYS A 111 14.43 -20.47 30.68
CA CYS A 111 13.16 -20.85 30.07
C CYS A 111 12.27 -21.64 31.02
N THR A 112 12.84 -22.52 31.85
CA THR A 112 12.08 -23.30 32.85
C THR A 112 11.52 -22.45 33.99
N GLN A 113 12.03 -21.23 34.15
CA GLN A 113 11.60 -20.26 35.15
C GLN A 113 10.73 -19.14 34.55
N ASP A 114 10.18 -19.34 33.35
CA ASP A 114 9.38 -18.33 32.62
C ASP A 114 10.17 -17.03 32.32
N LEU A 115 11.49 -17.15 32.11
CA LEU A 115 12.42 -16.04 31.82
C LEU A 115 13.04 -16.17 30.43
N GLU A 116 12.21 -16.41 29.40
CA GLU A 116 12.69 -16.64 28.04
C GLU A 116 13.46 -15.45 27.47
N ASN A 117 13.22 -14.25 28.00
CA ASN A 117 13.95 -13.02 27.68
C ASN A 117 15.44 -13.05 28.06
N TYR A 118 15.84 -13.91 28.98
CA TYR A 118 17.24 -14.13 29.33
C TYR A 118 17.80 -15.41 28.73
N CYS A 119 17.07 -16.08 27.83
CA CYS A 119 17.58 -17.26 27.14
C CYS A 119 18.76 -16.89 26.21
N PRO A 120 19.90 -17.60 26.29
CA PRO A 120 21.02 -17.37 25.37
C PRO A 120 20.69 -17.64 23.89
N LYS A 121 19.63 -18.41 23.63
CA LYS A 121 19.10 -18.73 22.29
C LYS A 121 17.77 -18.02 21.99
N MET A 122 17.50 -16.89 22.64
CA MET A 122 16.31 -16.10 22.36
C MET A 122 16.31 -15.62 20.89
N VAL A 123 15.13 -15.67 20.26
CA VAL A 123 14.89 -15.21 18.90
C VAL A 123 14.01 -13.96 18.94
N TRP A 124 14.55 -12.85 18.45
CA TRP A 124 13.85 -11.57 18.34
C TRP A 124 12.78 -11.59 17.24
N THR A 125 11.72 -10.81 17.41
CA THR A 125 10.60 -10.69 16.45
C THR A 125 11.03 -10.24 15.05
N TYR A 126 12.14 -9.50 14.96
CA TYR A 126 12.80 -9.19 13.70
C TYR A 126 14.32 -9.10 13.91
N ASN A 127 15.08 -9.01 12.81
CA ASN A 127 16.54 -8.91 12.81
C ASN A 127 17.29 -10.15 13.38
N LYS A 128 16.70 -11.35 13.25
CA LYS A 128 17.29 -12.63 13.63
C LYS A 128 16.93 -13.73 12.61
N HIS A 129 17.50 -14.90 12.80
CA HIS A 129 17.09 -16.14 12.14
C HIS A 129 16.50 -17.08 13.19
N HIS A 130 15.43 -17.78 12.82
CA HIS A 130 14.94 -18.95 13.54
C HIS A 130 15.93 -20.13 13.41
N GLU A 131 15.76 -21.17 14.23
CA GLU A 131 16.61 -22.37 14.17
C GLU A 131 16.49 -23.11 12.82
N ASP A 132 15.34 -23.00 12.15
CA ASP A 132 15.11 -23.54 10.79
C ASP A 132 15.82 -22.74 9.68
N GLY A 133 16.58 -21.69 10.05
CA GLY A 133 17.28 -20.80 9.13
C GLY A 133 16.38 -19.72 8.50
N SER A 134 15.07 -19.74 8.75
CA SER A 134 14.16 -18.72 8.26
C SER A 134 14.38 -17.39 9.00
N ARG A 135 14.20 -16.28 8.28
CA ARG A 135 14.45 -14.95 8.82
C ARG A 135 13.22 -14.39 9.51
N THR A 136 13.44 -13.71 10.64
CA THR A 136 12.37 -13.03 11.38
C THR A 136 12.10 -11.64 10.78
N PHE A 137 10.83 -11.34 10.51
CA PHE A 137 10.35 -10.04 10.04
C PHE A 137 9.23 -9.54 10.95
N GLY A 138 9.27 -8.26 11.28
CA GLY A 138 8.43 -7.65 12.32
C GLY A 138 7.02 -7.28 11.88
N GLY A 139 6.37 -6.50 12.74
CA GLY A 139 4.97 -6.10 12.66
C GLY A 139 4.63 -5.00 11.68
N TYR A 140 5.62 -4.39 11.02
CA TYR A 140 5.38 -3.44 9.92
C TYR A 140 4.99 -4.19 8.64
N SER A 141 4.13 -5.20 8.78
CA SER A 141 3.68 -6.11 7.74
C SER A 141 2.24 -6.56 8.01
N ASP A 142 1.61 -7.11 6.98
CA ASP A 142 0.20 -7.50 6.96
C ASP A 142 -0.15 -8.69 7.85
N LYS A 143 0.80 -9.61 8.07
CA LYS A 143 0.60 -10.83 8.84
C LYS A 143 1.87 -11.29 9.53
N ILE A 144 1.72 -12.13 10.55
CA ILE A 144 2.82 -12.79 11.26
C ILE A 144 2.47 -14.26 11.54
N VAL A 145 3.50 -15.12 11.60
CA VAL A 145 3.39 -16.52 12.02
C VAL A 145 4.32 -16.69 13.22
N VAL A 146 3.81 -17.24 14.32
CA VAL A 146 4.54 -17.32 15.59
C VAL A 146 4.06 -18.52 16.41
N ASP A 147 4.96 -19.12 17.18
CA ASP A 147 4.65 -20.20 18.13
C ASP A 147 3.73 -19.67 19.25
N GLU A 148 2.67 -20.41 19.60
CA GLU A 148 1.62 -19.94 20.52
C GLU A 148 2.14 -19.49 21.90
N HIS A 149 3.29 -20.00 22.33
CA HIS A 149 3.92 -19.64 23.60
C HIS A 149 4.34 -18.18 23.65
N PHE A 150 4.77 -17.63 22.52
CA PHE A 150 5.25 -16.25 22.39
C PHE A 150 4.13 -15.26 22.07
N VAL A 151 2.89 -15.67 22.31
CA VAL A 151 1.69 -14.88 22.06
C VAL A 151 0.90 -14.69 23.33
N VAL A 152 0.45 -13.47 23.58
CA VAL A 152 -0.45 -13.13 24.71
C VAL A 152 -1.88 -12.94 24.24
N GLN A 153 -2.83 -13.33 25.08
CA GLN A 153 -4.25 -13.04 24.87
C GLN A 153 -4.53 -11.59 25.25
N ILE A 154 -5.26 -10.86 24.40
CA ILE A 154 -5.65 -9.48 24.67
C ILE A 154 -7.10 -9.44 25.18
N PRO A 155 -7.34 -9.01 26.43
CA PRO A 155 -8.68 -8.83 26.96
C PRO A 155 -9.53 -7.85 26.14
N LYS A 156 -10.80 -8.20 25.90
CA LYS A 156 -11.72 -7.42 25.03
C LYS A 156 -11.97 -5.99 25.49
N ASN A 157 -11.75 -5.66 26.76
CA ASN A 157 -11.97 -4.34 27.32
C ASN A 157 -10.79 -3.37 27.11
N LEU A 158 -9.66 -3.84 26.58
CA LEU A 158 -8.51 -3.00 26.28
C LEU A 158 -8.55 -2.48 24.83
N PRO A 159 -8.46 -1.15 24.62
CA PRO A 159 -8.25 -0.58 23.28
C PRO A 159 -6.98 -1.14 22.62
N LEU A 160 -7.09 -1.67 21.40
CA LEU A 160 -6.01 -2.40 20.74
C LEU A 160 -4.81 -1.51 20.43
N GLN A 161 -5.05 -0.30 19.93
CA GLN A 161 -4.00 0.68 19.65
C GLN A 161 -3.23 1.07 20.90
N GLY A 162 -3.90 1.27 22.04
CA GLY A 162 -3.22 1.58 23.31
C GLY A 162 -2.53 0.37 23.95
N THR A 163 -2.89 -0.85 23.52
CA THR A 163 -2.33 -2.11 24.03
C THR A 163 -1.04 -2.49 23.31
N ALA A 164 -0.93 -2.22 22.01
CA ALA A 164 0.23 -2.61 21.21
C ALA A 164 1.56 -2.16 21.85
N PRO A 165 1.71 -0.89 22.31
CA PRO A 165 2.95 -0.45 22.94
C PRO A 165 3.25 -1.06 24.31
N MET A 166 2.28 -1.72 24.96
CA MET A 166 2.49 -2.40 26.23
C MET A 166 3.32 -3.69 26.06
N LEU A 167 3.27 -4.29 24.88
CA LEU A 167 3.98 -5.54 24.55
C LEU A 167 5.51 -5.37 24.51
N CYS A 168 6.00 -4.13 24.58
CA CYS A 168 7.41 -3.80 24.83
C CYS A 168 7.57 -2.84 26.01
N ALA A 169 7.19 -1.56 25.91
CA ALA A 169 7.45 -0.63 27.03
C ALA A 169 6.69 -1.00 28.30
N GLY A 170 5.47 -1.50 28.17
CA GLY A 170 4.66 -1.90 29.32
C GLY A 170 5.36 -2.98 30.12
N ILE A 171 5.70 -4.11 29.48
CA ILE A 171 6.40 -5.20 30.15
C ILE A 171 7.82 -4.80 30.62
N THR A 172 8.52 -3.98 29.84
CA THR A 172 9.90 -3.54 30.16
C THR A 172 9.97 -2.78 31.49
N VAL A 173 8.94 -2.02 31.85
CA VAL A 173 8.88 -1.33 33.15
C VAL A 173 8.15 -2.15 34.21
N TYR A 174 7.12 -2.91 33.83
CA TYR A 174 6.37 -3.76 34.76
C TYR A 174 7.25 -4.83 35.40
N SER A 175 8.06 -5.53 34.58
CA SER A 175 8.91 -6.63 35.03
C SER A 175 9.86 -6.24 36.18
N PRO A 176 10.72 -5.20 36.03
CA PRO A 176 11.57 -4.79 37.13
C PRO A 176 10.79 -4.18 38.30
N MET A 177 9.69 -3.46 38.04
CA MET A 177 8.89 -2.91 39.12
C MET A 177 8.32 -4.02 40.01
N ARG A 178 7.92 -5.15 39.41
CA ARG A 178 7.45 -6.32 40.14
C ARG A 178 8.60 -7.08 40.81
N TYR A 179 9.63 -7.45 40.05
CA TYR A 179 10.77 -8.24 40.53
C TYR A 179 11.47 -7.58 41.73
N PHE A 180 11.65 -6.26 41.70
CA PHE A 180 12.31 -5.51 42.76
C PHE A 180 11.36 -5.02 43.87
N GLY A 181 10.09 -5.43 43.89
CA GLY A 181 9.12 -5.07 44.94
C GLY A 181 8.77 -3.58 44.96
N LEU A 182 8.77 -2.93 43.80
CA LEU A 182 8.40 -1.51 43.63
C LEU A 182 6.91 -1.32 43.32
N MET A 183 6.18 -2.40 43.07
CA MET A 183 4.72 -2.41 42.89
C MET A 183 3.92 -2.52 44.20
N GLU A 184 4.58 -2.50 45.35
CA GLU A 184 3.90 -2.52 46.65
C GLU A 184 3.22 -1.15 46.92
N PRO A 185 1.97 -1.13 47.44
CA PRO A 185 1.31 0.12 47.81
C PRO A 185 2.13 0.96 48.79
N GLY A 186 2.13 2.28 48.61
CA GLY A 186 2.84 3.23 49.48
C GLY A 186 4.35 3.36 49.24
N LYS A 187 4.94 2.63 48.28
CA LYS A 187 6.31 2.90 47.83
C LYS A 187 6.42 4.27 47.17
N HIS A 188 7.62 4.84 47.20
CA HIS A 188 7.97 6.06 46.48
C HIS A 188 8.86 5.71 45.28
N LEU A 189 8.29 5.80 44.08
CA LEU A 189 8.96 5.51 42.82
C LEU A 189 9.44 6.80 42.12
N GLY A 190 10.71 6.86 41.77
CA GLY A 190 11.22 7.82 40.79
C GLY A 190 11.12 7.28 39.37
N VAL A 191 10.80 8.13 38.40
CA VAL A 191 10.82 7.79 36.97
C VAL A 191 11.65 8.83 36.23
N VAL A 192 12.78 8.41 35.64
CA VAL A 192 13.68 9.30 34.89
C VAL A 192 13.30 9.26 33.42
N GLY A 193 12.95 10.44 32.89
CA GLY A 193 12.49 10.61 31.52
C GLY A 193 11.02 10.25 31.33
N LEU A 194 10.20 11.21 30.90
CA LEU A 194 8.78 10.99 30.64
C LEU A 194 8.51 10.73 29.14
N GLY A 195 8.99 9.59 28.66
CA GLY A 195 8.80 9.10 27.30
C GLY A 195 7.87 7.87 27.24
N GLY A 196 8.08 7.01 26.24
CA GLY A 196 7.29 5.79 26.04
C GLY A 196 7.35 4.78 27.19
N LEU A 197 8.52 4.58 27.81
CA LEU A 197 8.62 3.71 28.99
C LEU A 197 8.18 4.45 30.26
N GLY A 198 8.63 5.70 30.42
CA GLY A 198 8.34 6.50 31.61
C GLY A 198 6.85 6.67 31.88
N HIS A 199 6.04 6.98 30.85
CA HIS A 199 4.60 7.14 31.06
C HIS A 199 3.91 5.84 31.50
N MET A 200 4.38 4.67 31.03
CA MET A 200 3.87 3.37 31.48
C MET A 200 4.28 3.08 32.94
N ALA A 201 5.52 3.40 33.32
CA ALA A 201 5.99 3.23 34.69
C ALA A 201 5.15 4.05 35.68
N VAL A 202 4.85 5.31 35.31
CA VAL A 202 3.93 6.18 36.07
C VAL A 202 2.56 5.53 36.18
N LYS A 203 1.93 5.11 35.07
CA LYS A 203 0.58 4.53 35.09
C LYS A 203 0.50 3.26 35.97
N PHE A 204 1.46 2.36 35.87
CA PHE A 204 1.49 1.16 36.74
C PHE A 204 1.71 1.51 38.21
N ALA A 205 2.62 2.44 38.51
CA ALA A 205 2.91 2.86 39.88
C ALA A 205 1.69 3.54 40.53
N LYS A 206 0.98 4.41 39.79
CA LYS A 206 -0.25 5.03 40.28
C LYS A 206 -1.36 4.02 40.51
N ALA A 207 -1.49 3.01 39.64
CA ALA A 207 -2.52 1.98 39.78
C ALA A 207 -2.38 1.12 41.06
N VAL A 208 -1.17 0.97 41.58
CA VAL A 208 -0.91 0.28 42.86
C VAL A 208 -0.85 1.22 44.07
N GLY A 209 -1.08 2.53 43.87
CA GLY A 209 -1.06 3.51 44.96
C GLY A 209 0.35 3.90 45.44
N ALA A 210 1.35 3.84 44.56
CA ALA A 210 2.66 4.40 44.84
C ALA A 210 2.65 5.94 44.74
N LYS A 211 3.51 6.57 45.53
CA LYS A 211 3.92 7.96 45.29
C LYS A 211 4.91 7.97 44.12
N VAL A 212 4.71 8.85 43.15
CA VAL A 212 5.51 8.92 41.93
C VAL A 212 6.14 10.29 41.78
N THR A 213 7.46 10.31 41.62
CA THR A 213 8.23 11.50 41.26
C THR A 213 8.81 11.33 39.86
N VAL A 214 8.46 12.23 38.94
CA VAL A 214 9.09 12.27 37.62
C VAL A 214 10.33 13.16 37.67
N ILE A 215 11.45 12.67 37.12
CA ILE A 215 12.72 13.36 37.02
C ILE A 215 12.97 13.67 35.54
N SER A 216 13.10 14.96 35.20
CA SER A 216 13.18 15.44 33.82
C SER A 216 14.24 16.54 33.67
N THR A 217 14.76 16.73 32.46
CA THR A 217 15.69 17.83 32.14
C THR A 217 14.97 19.15 31.85
N SER A 218 13.68 19.11 31.51
CA SER A 218 12.87 20.31 31.21
C SER A 218 11.50 20.29 31.90
N PRO A 219 10.90 21.47 32.14
CA PRO A 219 9.59 21.57 32.78
C PRO A 219 8.42 21.34 31.81
N ASN A 220 8.68 21.18 30.51
CA ASN A 220 7.64 21.19 29.46
C ASN A 220 6.55 20.14 29.70
N LYS A 221 6.92 18.97 30.24
CA LYS A 221 5.99 17.87 30.52
C LYS A 221 5.41 17.91 31.95
N LYS A 222 5.73 18.91 32.78
CA LYS A 222 5.29 18.98 34.18
C LYS A 222 3.77 19.07 34.31
N LYS A 223 3.15 19.97 33.54
CA LYS A 223 1.70 20.16 33.58
C LYS A 223 0.97 18.87 33.21
N GLU A 224 1.37 18.27 32.10
CA GLU A 224 0.80 17.01 31.62
C GLU A 224 1.00 15.85 32.60
N ALA A 225 2.22 15.72 33.16
CA ALA A 225 2.54 14.69 34.15
C ALA A 225 1.64 14.76 35.38
N VAL A 226 1.41 15.97 35.92
CA VAL A 226 0.60 16.17 37.12
C VAL A 226 -0.89 16.02 36.81
N GLU A 227 -1.38 16.72 35.78
CA GLU A 227 -2.82 16.80 35.50
C GLU A 227 -3.37 15.54 34.83
N GLN A 228 -2.60 14.88 33.95
CA GLN A 228 -3.08 13.74 33.15
C GLN A 228 -2.62 12.39 33.70
N LEU A 229 -1.39 12.30 34.21
CA LEU A 229 -0.83 11.04 34.72
C LEU A 229 -0.89 10.90 36.24
N GLY A 230 -1.29 11.96 36.96
CA GLY A 230 -1.42 11.94 38.42
C GLY A 230 -0.08 11.84 39.16
N VAL A 231 0.99 12.37 38.58
CA VAL A 231 2.32 12.43 39.20
C VAL A 231 2.29 13.34 40.42
N ASP A 232 2.85 12.87 41.54
CA ASP A 232 2.81 13.59 42.83
C ASP A 232 3.87 14.70 42.90
N GLU A 233 5.05 14.45 42.34
CA GLU A 233 6.17 15.41 42.31
C GLU A 233 6.89 15.41 40.96
N PHE A 234 7.41 16.57 40.56
CA PHE A 234 8.16 16.73 39.33
C PHE A 234 9.47 17.47 39.61
N LEU A 235 10.60 16.77 39.43
CA LEU A 235 11.94 17.27 39.69
C LEU A 235 12.67 17.61 38.39
N ILE A 236 13.32 18.77 38.38
CA ILE A 236 14.23 19.16 37.30
C ILE A 236 15.66 18.72 37.64
N SER A 237 16.28 17.90 36.81
CA SER A 237 17.58 17.26 37.07
C SER A 237 18.77 18.25 37.15
N HIS A 238 18.58 19.51 36.78
CA HIS A 238 19.57 20.57 36.90
C HIS A 238 19.29 21.56 38.04
N ASP A 239 18.15 21.41 38.73
CA ASP A 239 17.78 22.22 39.89
C ASP A 239 18.34 21.56 41.16
N GLN A 240 19.43 22.13 41.68
CA GLN A 240 20.13 21.59 42.84
C GLN A 240 19.29 21.66 44.12
N GLU A 241 18.41 22.65 44.28
CA GLU A 241 17.56 22.77 45.48
C GLU A 241 16.52 21.65 45.50
N GLN A 242 15.88 21.40 44.35
CA GLN A 242 14.92 20.30 44.19
C GLN A 242 15.57 18.93 44.42
N LEU A 243 16.76 18.71 43.83
CA LEU A 243 17.51 17.47 44.03
C LEU A 243 17.90 17.26 45.50
N GLN A 244 18.37 18.32 46.17
CA GLN A 244 18.77 18.26 47.57
C GLN A 244 17.59 17.94 48.48
N ALA A 245 16.42 18.55 48.23
CA ALA A 245 15.20 18.29 48.99
C ALA A 245 14.67 16.85 48.83
N ALA A 246 14.95 16.21 47.69
CA ALA A 246 14.50 14.85 47.39
C ALA A 246 15.53 13.76 47.72
N MET A 247 16.70 14.10 48.28
CA MET A 247 17.72 13.13 48.65
C MET A 247 17.19 12.07 49.63
N GLY A 248 17.48 10.80 49.35
CA GLY A 248 17.13 9.72 50.27
C GLY A 248 15.63 9.45 50.42
N THR A 249 14.79 9.84 49.46
CA THR A 249 13.32 9.73 49.57
C THR A 249 12.73 8.55 48.82
N MET A 250 13.37 8.09 47.74
CA MET A 250 12.79 7.12 46.81
C MET A 250 13.17 5.68 47.17
N ASP A 251 12.19 4.77 47.15
CA ASP A 251 12.40 3.34 47.37
C ASP A 251 12.99 2.66 46.12
N GLY A 252 12.69 3.20 44.94
CA GLY A 252 13.31 2.79 43.69
C GLY A 252 13.15 3.83 42.59
N ILE A 253 13.96 3.70 41.55
CA ILE A 253 13.95 4.55 40.36
C ILE A 253 13.94 3.66 39.13
N ILE A 254 13.00 3.89 38.20
CA ILE A 254 13.04 3.33 36.84
C ILE A 254 13.64 4.40 35.93
N ASP A 255 14.82 4.11 35.39
CA ASP A 255 15.53 5.00 34.49
C ASP A 255 15.32 4.58 33.03
N THR A 256 14.64 5.45 32.29
CA THR A 256 14.19 5.19 30.91
C THR A 256 14.97 5.99 29.86
N VAL A 257 16.03 6.69 30.27
CA VAL A 257 16.79 7.58 29.39
C VAL A 257 17.68 6.75 28.44
N SER A 258 17.50 6.94 27.12
CA SER A 258 18.26 6.26 26.07
C SER A 258 19.59 6.93 25.71
N ALA A 259 19.96 8.01 26.41
CA ALA A 259 21.20 8.77 26.21
C ALA A 259 22.11 8.72 27.44
N ALA A 260 23.41 8.94 27.22
CA ALA A 260 24.39 8.99 28.30
C ALA A 260 24.05 10.11 29.30
N HIS A 261 24.04 9.77 30.58
CA HIS A 261 23.75 10.73 31.64
C HIS A 261 24.33 10.25 32.99
N PRO A 262 24.64 11.16 33.94
CA PRO A 262 25.30 10.81 35.20
C PRO A 262 24.35 10.15 36.19
N LEU A 263 24.75 9.00 36.74
CA LEU A 263 23.94 8.26 37.72
C LEU A 263 24.08 8.78 39.16
N LEU A 264 25.11 9.57 39.45
CA LEU A 264 25.44 10.03 40.82
C LEU A 264 24.24 10.69 41.52
N HIS A 265 23.58 11.64 40.86
CA HIS A 265 22.44 12.34 41.44
C HIS A 265 21.24 11.41 41.63
N LEU A 266 20.98 10.51 40.69
CA LEU A 266 19.88 9.53 40.79
C LEU A 266 20.10 8.58 41.97
N VAL A 267 21.33 8.09 42.15
CA VAL A 267 21.68 7.26 43.30
C VAL A 267 21.53 8.05 44.61
N GLY A 268 21.79 9.36 44.61
CA GLY A 268 21.55 10.24 45.76
C GLY A 268 20.08 10.33 46.20
N LEU A 269 19.13 10.26 45.25
CA LEU A 269 17.69 10.32 45.52
C LEU A 269 17.13 9.06 46.21
N LEU A 270 17.84 7.93 46.09
CA LEU A 270 17.43 6.67 46.70
C LEU A 270 17.60 6.65 48.22
N LYS A 271 16.63 6.06 48.92
CA LYS A 271 16.73 5.60 50.32
C LYS A 271 17.84 4.56 50.50
N THR A 272 18.13 4.24 51.76
CA THR A 272 18.89 3.03 52.10
C THR A 272 18.16 1.80 51.54
N ASN A 273 18.88 0.88 50.90
CA ASN A 273 18.32 -0.27 50.14
C ASN A 273 17.53 0.09 48.87
N GLY A 274 17.55 1.36 48.46
CA GLY A 274 16.87 1.77 47.24
C GLY A 274 17.50 1.15 45.99
N LYS A 275 16.69 0.96 44.95
CA LYS A 275 17.12 0.34 43.69
C LYS A 275 17.00 1.32 42.52
N LEU A 276 18.09 1.55 41.80
CA LEU A 276 18.10 2.20 40.50
C LEU A 276 18.08 1.12 39.42
N ILE A 277 17.02 1.07 38.62
CA ILE A 277 16.86 0.09 37.55
C ILE A 277 16.97 0.78 36.20
N LEU A 278 18.03 0.41 35.47
CA LEU A 278 18.31 0.90 34.12
C LEU A 278 17.52 0.05 33.12
N VAL A 279 16.61 0.69 32.39
CA VAL A 279 15.89 0.08 31.25
C VAL A 279 16.11 0.87 29.96
N GLY A 280 16.70 2.07 30.04
CA GLY A 280 17.28 2.78 28.91
C GLY A 280 18.58 2.13 28.44
N ALA A 281 18.85 2.22 27.13
CA ALA A 281 20.01 1.58 26.49
C ALA A 281 20.93 2.63 25.81
N PRO A 282 21.68 3.43 26.58
CA PRO A 282 22.67 4.35 26.01
C PRO A 282 23.84 3.60 25.38
N ILE A 283 24.36 4.11 24.26
CA ILE A 283 25.53 3.53 23.57
C ILE A 283 26.78 3.62 24.46
N GLN A 284 26.91 4.71 25.23
CA GLN A 284 28.05 4.91 26.12
C GLN A 284 27.72 4.34 27.51
N PRO A 285 28.61 3.51 28.10
CA PRO A 285 28.40 2.98 29.43
C PRO A 285 28.40 4.12 30.46
N PRO A 286 27.47 4.11 31.43
CA PRO A 286 27.45 5.13 32.48
C PRO A 286 28.58 4.90 33.49
N GLU A 287 29.03 5.99 34.12
CA GLU A 287 29.91 5.92 35.28
C GLU A 287 29.13 5.49 36.52
N LEU A 288 29.65 4.49 37.25
CA LEU A 288 29.00 3.95 38.45
C LEU A 288 29.50 4.67 39.71
N PRO A 289 28.63 5.34 40.50
CA PRO A 289 29.02 6.05 41.71
C PRO A 289 29.19 5.08 42.90
N VAL A 290 30.35 4.43 43.02
CA VAL A 290 30.61 3.34 43.98
C VAL A 290 30.39 3.74 45.45
N PHE A 291 30.87 4.91 45.88
CA PHE A 291 30.77 5.34 47.29
C PHE A 291 29.31 5.47 47.78
N PRO A 292 28.42 6.21 47.09
CA PRO A 292 27.00 6.26 47.44
C PRO A 292 26.31 4.89 47.48
N LEU A 293 26.73 3.93 46.65
CA LEU A 293 26.18 2.57 46.68
C LEU A 293 26.56 1.84 47.97
N ILE A 294 27.83 1.90 48.36
CA ILE A 294 28.33 1.27 49.60
C ILE A 294 27.66 1.88 50.82
N LEU A 295 27.67 3.22 50.93
CA LEU A 295 27.15 3.92 52.11
C LEU A 295 25.64 3.73 52.31
N GLY A 296 24.87 3.63 51.22
CA GLY A 296 23.42 3.46 51.28
C GLY A 296 22.94 2.01 51.15
N ARG A 297 23.85 1.02 51.00
CA ARG A 297 23.51 -0.36 50.60
C ARG A 297 22.54 -0.38 49.41
N LYS A 298 22.79 0.49 48.42
CA LYS A 298 21.92 0.71 47.26
C LYS A 298 22.28 -0.26 46.14
N LEU A 299 21.31 -0.47 45.25
CA LEU A 299 21.44 -1.39 44.12
C LEU A 299 21.31 -0.64 42.80
N VAL A 300 22.17 -0.96 41.84
CA VAL A 300 22.00 -0.61 40.42
C VAL A 300 21.86 -1.92 39.66
N ALA A 301 20.79 -2.06 38.87
CA ALA A 301 20.55 -3.24 38.04
C ALA A 301 20.03 -2.84 36.67
N GLY A 302 20.21 -3.73 35.69
CA GLY A 302 19.54 -3.66 34.41
C GLY A 302 18.32 -4.58 34.38
N SER A 303 17.32 -4.23 33.57
CA SER A 303 16.23 -5.13 33.20
C SER A 303 15.90 -4.95 31.72
N ALA A 304 15.48 -6.03 31.06
CA ALA A 304 15.13 -6.02 29.66
C ALA A 304 13.84 -6.82 29.45
N ILE A 305 12.83 -6.18 28.86
CA ILE A 305 11.53 -6.77 28.51
C ILE A 305 10.90 -7.54 29.69
N GLY A 306 10.34 -8.73 29.46
CA GLY A 306 9.90 -9.66 30.49
C GLY A 306 9.58 -11.03 29.87
N GLY A 307 9.43 -12.04 30.71
CA GLY A 307 9.05 -13.39 30.27
C GLY A 307 7.61 -13.46 29.75
N MET A 308 7.25 -14.52 29.03
CA MET A 308 5.92 -14.60 28.40
C MET A 308 4.77 -14.67 29.41
N LYS A 309 5.00 -15.37 30.53
CA LYS A 309 4.04 -15.41 31.64
C LYS A 309 3.84 -14.04 32.27
N GLU A 310 4.94 -13.34 32.57
CA GLU A 310 4.88 -12.01 33.15
C GLU A 310 4.26 -10.98 32.18
N THR A 311 4.47 -11.16 30.88
CA THR A 311 3.80 -10.35 29.85
C THR A 311 2.29 -10.56 29.88
N GLN A 312 1.79 -11.80 30.01
CA GLN A 312 0.36 -12.05 30.16
C GLN A 312 -0.18 -11.43 31.45
N GLU A 313 0.51 -11.61 32.57
CA GLU A 313 0.12 -11.03 33.87
C GLU A 313 0.08 -9.50 33.83
N MET A 314 1.00 -8.86 33.11
CA MET A 314 1.00 -7.41 32.89
C MET A 314 -0.22 -6.96 32.08
N ILE A 315 -0.57 -7.68 30.99
CA ILE A 315 -1.76 -7.37 30.19
C ILE A 315 -3.04 -7.54 31.02
N ASP A 316 -3.13 -8.60 31.83
CA ASP A 316 -4.27 -8.86 32.69
C ASP A 316 -4.40 -7.79 33.80
N PHE A 317 -3.27 -7.38 34.38
CA PHE A 317 -3.21 -6.26 35.32
C PHE A 317 -3.68 -4.96 34.65
N ALA A 318 -3.19 -4.66 33.46
CA ALA A 318 -3.57 -3.48 32.70
C ALA A 318 -5.08 -3.47 32.40
N ALA A 319 -5.65 -4.62 31.99
CA ALA A 319 -7.08 -4.77 31.77
C ALA A 319 -7.91 -4.55 33.03
N LYS A 320 -7.46 -5.06 34.19
CA LYS A 320 -8.14 -4.88 35.48
C LYS A 320 -8.16 -3.41 35.94
N HIS A 321 -7.10 -2.67 35.64
CA HIS A 321 -6.90 -1.30 36.08
C HIS A 321 -7.19 -0.24 35.00
N ASN A 322 -7.68 -0.66 33.82
CA ASN A 322 -7.95 0.19 32.65
C ASN A 322 -6.71 1.01 32.21
N ILE A 323 -5.55 0.37 32.19
CA ILE A 323 -4.28 0.99 31.79
C ILE A 323 -4.02 0.68 30.32
N THR A 324 -3.76 1.70 29.52
CA THR A 324 -3.19 1.61 28.18
C THR A 324 -2.12 2.67 27.97
N ALA A 325 -1.30 2.51 26.94
CA ALA A 325 -0.44 3.60 26.47
C ALA A 325 -1.28 4.73 25.88
N ASP A 326 -0.78 5.95 26.00
CA ASP A 326 -1.31 7.10 25.26
C ASP A 326 -0.61 7.16 23.90
N VAL A 327 -1.39 7.20 22.81
CA VAL A 327 -0.89 6.93 21.46
C VAL A 327 -1.37 7.95 20.43
N GLU A 328 -0.49 8.28 19.49
CA GLU A 328 -0.84 8.85 18.19
C GLU A 328 -0.96 7.71 17.17
N VAL A 329 -2.16 7.50 16.61
CA VAL A 329 -2.38 6.49 15.57
C VAL A 329 -2.09 7.09 14.20
N ILE A 330 -1.25 6.42 13.40
CA ILE A 330 -0.77 6.89 12.11
C ILE A 330 -0.95 5.84 11.00
N PRO A 331 -1.06 6.24 9.74
CA PRO A 331 -0.99 5.33 8.61
C PRO A 331 0.46 4.87 8.34
N MET A 332 0.63 3.72 7.67
CA MET A 332 1.95 3.16 7.35
C MET A 332 2.78 4.08 6.44
N ASP A 333 2.16 4.83 5.53
CA ASP A 333 2.91 5.76 4.66
C ASP A 333 3.53 6.96 5.41
N TYR A 334 3.08 7.23 6.64
CA TYR A 334 3.66 8.25 7.53
C TYR A 334 4.84 7.71 8.38
N VAL A 335 5.17 6.41 8.29
CA VAL A 335 6.13 5.76 9.20
C VAL A 335 7.51 6.41 9.20
N ASN A 336 8.03 6.85 8.05
CA ASN A 336 9.34 7.51 7.99
C ASN A 336 9.33 8.86 8.73
N THR A 337 8.29 9.67 8.52
CA THR A 337 8.09 10.92 9.27
C THR A 337 7.92 10.65 10.77
N ALA A 338 7.21 9.59 11.14
CA ALA A 338 7.07 9.20 12.54
C ALA A 338 8.42 8.82 13.17
N LEU A 339 9.27 8.06 12.47
CA LEU A 339 10.63 7.73 12.95
C LEU A 339 11.50 8.96 13.15
N GLU A 340 11.40 9.97 12.26
CA GLU A 340 12.08 11.25 12.45
C GLU A 340 11.57 12.02 13.68
N ARG A 341 10.25 12.01 13.91
CA ARG A 341 9.63 12.62 15.10
C ARG A 341 10.04 11.91 16.38
N VAL A 342 10.11 10.57 16.37
CA VAL A 342 10.61 9.75 17.49
C VAL A 342 12.06 10.14 17.83
N ALA A 343 12.93 10.29 16.83
CA ALA A 343 14.31 10.73 17.03
C ALA A 343 14.43 12.12 17.69
N LYS A 344 13.46 13.00 17.43
CA LYS A 344 13.38 14.36 18.02
C LYS A 344 12.62 14.42 19.35
N ALA A 345 12.18 13.26 19.87
CA ALA A 345 11.26 13.16 21.00
C ALA A 345 9.94 13.97 20.82
N ASP A 346 9.53 14.19 19.58
CA ASP A 346 8.32 14.90 19.16
C ASP A 346 7.13 13.94 19.01
N VAL A 347 6.72 13.34 20.13
CA VAL A 347 5.60 12.41 20.17
C VAL A 347 4.89 12.54 21.51
N LYS A 348 3.56 12.43 21.49
CA LYS A 348 2.75 12.27 22.70
C LYS A 348 2.90 10.84 23.22
N TYR A 349 4.07 10.59 23.79
CA TYR A 349 4.57 9.32 24.34
C TYR A 349 4.81 8.17 23.35
N ARG A 350 3.84 7.83 22.48
CA ARG A 350 3.92 6.67 21.57
C ARG A 350 3.25 6.92 20.22
N PHE A 351 3.78 6.27 19.17
CA PHE A 351 3.08 6.09 17.90
C PHE A 351 2.60 4.65 17.75
N VAL A 352 1.50 4.49 17.02
CA VAL A 352 0.98 3.19 16.60
C VAL A 352 0.55 3.26 15.15
N ILE A 353 1.02 2.32 14.35
CA ILE A 353 0.64 2.18 12.95
C ILE A 353 -0.68 1.41 12.88
N ASP A 354 -1.67 1.98 12.19
CA ASP A 354 -2.89 1.28 11.78
C ASP A 354 -2.60 0.39 10.57
N VAL A 355 -2.07 -0.80 10.85
CA VAL A 355 -1.59 -1.73 9.82
C VAL A 355 -2.74 -2.24 8.95
N ALA A 356 -3.82 -2.71 9.57
CA ALA A 356 -4.91 -3.37 8.82
C ALA A 356 -5.57 -2.44 7.80
N ASN A 357 -5.67 -1.14 8.11
CA ASN A 357 -6.32 -0.19 7.21
C ASN A 357 -5.36 0.42 6.18
N THR A 358 -4.04 0.33 6.39
CA THR A 358 -3.06 1.12 5.60
C THR A 358 -2.00 0.28 4.89
N ILE A 359 -1.74 -0.96 5.33
CA ILE A 359 -0.98 -1.95 4.56
C ILE A 359 -1.94 -2.77 3.70
N LYS A 360 -1.97 -2.50 2.39
CA LYS A 360 -2.76 -3.26 1.42
C LYS A 360 -1.96 -4.46 0.91
N SER A 361 -2.04 -5.58 1.63
CA SER A 361 -1.36 -6.82 1.24
C SER A 361 -1.81 -7.33 -0.13
N PRO A 362 -0.87 -7.69 -1.02
CA PRO A 362 -1.14 -8.37 -2.29
C PRO A 362 -1.31 -9.90 -2.11
N TYR A 363 -1.32 -10.40 -0.87
CA TYR A 363 -1.32 -11.83 -0.53
C TYR A 363 -2.44 -12.23 0.43
N SER A 364 -3.48 -11.40 0.54
CA SER A 364 -4.71 -11.81 1.22
C SER A 364 -5.29 -13.03 0.50
N THR A 365 -5.33 -14.17 1.17
CA THR A 365 -6.13 -15.33 0.73
C THR A 365 -7.59 -15.02 1.05
N ALA A 366 -8.20 -14.15 0.26
CA ALA A 366 -9.63 -14.20 0.11
C ALA A 366 -9.92 -15.42 -0.77
N THR A 367 -10.57 -16.42 -0.16
CA THR A 367 -11.49 -17.28 -0.89
C THR A 367 -12.28 -16.36 -1.82
N THR A 368 -12.26 -16.64 -3.12
CA THR A 368 -12.97 -15.90 -4.16
C THR A 368 -14.45 -15.80 -3.80
N SER A 369 -14.77 -14.80 -3.01
CA SER A 369 -16.12 -14.30 -2.81
C SER A 369 -16.20 -13.10 -3.73
N PHE A 370 -16.49 -13.37 -4.99
CA PHE A 370 -17.15 -12.37 -5.82
C PHE A 370 -18.46 -12.05 -5.10
N PRO A 371 -18.69 -10.81 -4.66
CA PRO A 371 -20.02 -10.44 -4.24
C PRO A 371 -20.93 -10.52 -5.47
N ASN A 372 -21.62 -11.65 -5.60
CA ASN A 372 -22.81 -11.93 -6.42
C ASN A 372 -22.67 -12.13 -7.94
N SER A 373 -21.51 -12.51 -8.47
CA SER A 373 -21.41 -12.92 -9.90
C SER A 373 -20.33 -13.99 -10.09
N GLU A 374 -20.69 -15.11 -10.71
CA GLU A 374 -19.72 -16.11 -11.15
C GLU A 374 -19.08 -15.64 -12.48
N PRO A 375 -17.77 -15.84 -12.73
CA PRO A 375 -17.07 -15.23 -13.86
C PRO A 375 -17.23 -15.98 -15.20
N ILE A 376 -16.85 -15.32 -16.29
CA ILE A 376 -16.67 -15.90 -17.64
C ILE A 376 -15.18 -16.21 -17.85
N GLU A 377 -14.87 -17.38 -18.41
CA GLU A 377 -13.55 -17.70 -18.96
C GLU A 377 -13.59 -17.54 -20.49
N MET A 378 -12.60 -16.83 -21.04
CA MET A 378 -12.40 -16.67 -22.47
C MET A 378 -11.02 -17.19 -22.88
N ILE A 379 -10.95 -17.85 -24.04
CA ILE A 379 -9.69 -18.07 -24.74
C ILE A 379 -9.40 -16.87 -25.63
N ASN A 380 -8.18 -16.34 -25.54
CA ASN A 380 -7.79 -15.11 -26.22
C ASN A 380 -7.35 -15.45 -27.66
N PHE A 381 -8.00 -14.82 -28.65
CA PHE A 381 -7.60 -14.93 -30.05
C PHE A 381 -6.66 -13.82 -30.45
N ASN A 382 -7.01 -12.58 -30.10
CA ASN A 382 -6.23 -11.40 -30.44
C ASN A 382 -6.11 -10.47 -29.25
N CYS A 383 -4.93 -9.85 -29.10
CA CYS A 383 -4.73 -8.74 -28.17
C CYS A 383 -4.07 -7.57 -28.89
N GLY A 384 -4.69 -6.40 -28.88
CA GLY A 384 -4.07 -5.17 -29.37
C GLY A 384 -2.89 -4.73 -28.47
N ILE A 385 -1.90 -4.06 -29.06
CA ILE A 385 -0.80 -3.40 -28.35
C ILE A 385 -1.10 -1.90 -28.27
N CYS A 386 -1.16 -1.40 -27.04
CA CYS A 386 -1.36 -0.01 -26.73
C CYS A 386 -0.06 0.67 -26.28
N HIS A 387 -0.01 2.00 -26.39
CA HIS A 387 1.12 2.77 -25.89
C HIS A 387 1.25 2.68 -24.36
N SER A 388 0.15 2.49 -23.63
CA SER A 388 0.18 2.24 -22.18
C SER A 388 0.84 0.89 -21.82
N ASP A 389 0.79 -0.13 -22.70
CA ASP A 389 1.51 -1.38 -22.48
C ASP A 389 3.03 -1.14 -22.47
N LEU A 390 3.53 -0.21 -23.30
CA LEU A 390 4.93 0.21 -23.32
C LEU A 390 5.31 0.95 -22.04
N HIS A 391 4.51 1.95 -21.63
CA HIS A 391 4.79 2.74 -20.43
C HIS A 391 4.84 1.88 -19.17
N LEU A 392 3.95 0.89 -19.06
CA LEU A 392 3.93 -0.06 -17.94
C LEU A 392 4.99 -1.15 -18.08
N ALA A 393 5.29 -1.65 -19.28
CA ALA A 393 6.37 -2.63 -19.44
C ALA A 393 7.74 -2.04 -19.05
N LYS A 394 7.98 -0.75 -19.34
CA LYS A 394 9.22 -0.02 -19.03
C LYS A 394 9.21 0.70 -17.68
N ASP A 395 8.10 0.66 -16.95
CA ASP A 395 7.89 1.40 -15.70
C ASP A 395 8.20 2.89 -15.78
N GLU A 396 7.90 3.54 -16.91
CA GLU A 396 8.19 4.96 -17.15
C GLU A 396 7.40 5.89 -16.21
N VAL A 397 6.33 5.37 -15.61
CA VAL A 397 5.46 6.08 -14.65
C VAL A 397 5.67 5.65 -13.20
N GLY A 398 6.56 4.70 -12.91
CA GLY A 398 6.85 4.21 -11.55
C GLY A 398 5.66 3.52 -10.86
N MET A 399 4.75 2.93 -11.62
CA MET A 399 3.49 2.32 -11.14
C MET A 399 3.36 0.84 -11.52
N THR A 400 4.44 0.22 -11.99
CA THR A 400 4.40 -1.16 -12.51
C THR A 400 4.52 -2.18 -11.40
N ILE A 401 3.64 -3.18 -11.44
CA ILE A 401 3.57 -4.30 -10.52
C ILE A 401 4.12 -5.53 -11.24
N TYR A 402 5.40 -5.85 -11.00
CA TYR A 402 6.04 -7.03 -11.61
C TYR A 402 5.74 -8.35 -10.85
N PRO A 403 5.66 -9.51 -11.53
CA PRO A 403 5.65 -9.66 -12.99
C PRO A 403 4.36 -9.10 -13.61
N ILE A 404 4.50 -8.50 -14.79
CA ILE A 404 3.42 -7.93 -15.57
C ILE A 404 3.16 -8.80 -16.81
N VAL A 405 1.89 -9.05 -17.11
CA VAL A 405 1.43 -9.59 -18.40
C VAL A 405 0.57 -8.49 -19.01
N PRO A 406 1.10 -7.71 -19.97
CA PRO A 406 0.35 -6.58 -20.56
C PRO A 406 -0.83 -7.02 -21.41
N GLY A 407 -1.56 -6.05 -21.95
CA GLY A 407 -2.65 -6.26 -22.90
C GLY A 407 -4.03 -6.04 -22.30
N HIS A 408 -4.78 -5.10 -22.87
CA HIS A 408 -6.12 -4.73 -22.42
C HIS A 408 -7.07 -4.46 -23.59
N GLU A 409 -6.77 -5.09 -24.72
CA GLU A 409 -7.45 -4.95 -26.00
C GLU A 409 -7.78 -6.35 -26.51
N ILE A 410 -8.56 -7.11 -25.74
CA ILE A 410 -8.65 -8.56 -25.85
C ILE A 410 -9.92 -8.94 -26.61
N VAL A 411 -9.80 -9.80 -27.61
CA VAL A 411 -10.93 -10.44 -28.29
C VAL A 411 -10.72 -11.94 -28.31
N GLY A 412 -11.77 -12.69 -28.03
CA GLY A 412 -11.70 -14.13 -27.87
C GLY A 412 -13.06 -14.82 -27.89
N GLU A 413 -13.05 -16.11 -27.58
CA GLU A 413 -14.25 -16.94 -27.47
C GLU A 413 -14.49 -17.34 -26.02
N VAL A 414 -15.74 -17.29 -25.58
CA VAL A 414 -16.15 -17.75 -24.27
C VAL A 414 -16.06 -19.27 -24.19
N THR A 415 -15.23 -19.80 -23.29
CA THR A 415 -15.02 -21.24 -23.10
C THR A 415 -15.75 -21.79 -21.87
N LYS A 416 -15.98 -20.95 -20.86
CA LYS A 416 -16.78 -21.30 -19.67
C LYS A 416 -17.58 -20.12 -19.18
N VAL A 417 -18.74 -20.41 -18.60
CA VAL A 417 -19.60 -19.42 -17.94
C VAL A 417 -19.95 -19.91 -16.54
N GLY A 418 -19.92 -19.00 -15.58
CA GLY A 418 -20.46 -19.23 -14.25
C GLY A 418 -21.98 -19.39 -14.25
N ARG A 419 -22.54 -20.01 -13.21
CA ARG A 419 -23.98 -20.32 -13.05
C ARG A 419 -24.89 -19.11 -13.12
N ASN A 420 -24.40 -17.94 -12.72
CA ASN A 420 -25.16 -16.69 -12.67
C ASN A 420 -24.90 -15.77 -13.88
N VAL A 421 -24.08 -16.21 -14.84
CA VAL A 421 -23.87 -15.46 -16.10
C VAL A 421 -25.13 -15.57 -16.95
N THR A 422 -25.61 -14.43 -17.43
CA THR A 422 -26.87 -14.35 -18.22
C THR A 422 -26.68 -13.74 -19.59
N LYS A 423 -25.63 -12.93 -19.80
CA LYS A 423 -25.40 -12.20 -21.06
C LYS A 423 -24.65 -13.02 -22.12
N PHE A 424 -23.90 -14.03 -21.69
CA PHE A 424 -23.01 -14.79 -22.56
C PHE A 424 -23.19 -16.30 -22.37
N LYS A 425 -22.89 -17.05 -23.43
CA LYS A 425 -22.80 -18.53 -23.41
C LYS A 425 -21.48 -18.99 -24.02
N VAL A 426 -21.13 -20.25 -23.74
CA VAL A 426 -19.98 -20.91 -24.37
C VAL A 426 -20.11 -20.84 -25.90
N GLY A 427 -19.04 -20.43 -26.57
CA GLY A 427 -18.97 -20.22 -28.03
C GLY A 427 -19.30 -18.80 -28.50
N ASP A 428 -19.72 -17.89 -27.61
CA ASP A 428 -19.89 -16.49 -27.98
C ASP A 428 -18.53 -15.81 -28.20
N ILE A 429 -18.45 -14.93 -29.20
CA ILE A 429 -17.29 -14.08 -29.43
C ILE A 429 -17.46 -12.79 -28.62
N ALA A 430 -16.45 -12.50 -27.81
CA ALA A 430 -16.50 -11.46 -26.80
C ALA A 430 -15.20 -10.66 -26.75
N GLY A 431 -15.26 -9.47 -26.15
CA GLY A 431 -14.14 -8.57 -25.97
C GLY A 431 -14.01 -8.07 -24.53
N VAL A 432 -12.77 -7.84 -24.09
CA VAL A 432 -12.42 -7.28 -22.78
C VAL A 432 -11.49 -6.09 -23.00
N GLY A 433 -11.91 -4.91 -22.52
CA GLY A 433 -11.18 -3.65 -22.65
C GLY A 433 -10.24 -3.37 -21.50
N CYS A 434 -10.07 -2.09 -21.14
CA CYS A 434 -9.20 -1.63 -20.04
C CYS A 434 -9.67 -1.96 -18.62
N MET A 435 -10.93 -2.33 -18.44
CA MET A 435 -11.56 -2.49 -17.13
C MET A 435 -12.04 -3.92 -16.94
N VAL A 436 -11.83 -4.47 -15.74
CA VAL A 436 -12.29 -5.80 -15.33
C VAL A 436 -12.97 -5.81 -13.96
N GLY A 437 -13.17 -4.63 -13.36
CA GLY A 437 -13.79 -4.50 -12.05
C GLY A 437 -14.14 -3.05 -11.69
N SER A 438 -15.14 -2.89 -10.83
CA SER A 438 -15.57 -1.62 -10.22
C SER A 438 -16.37 -1.92 -8.94
N CYS A 439 -16.70 -0.90 -8.13
CA CYS A 439 -17.52 -1.13 -6.93
C CYS A 439 -18.99 -1.43 -7.21
N ARG A 440 -19.47 -1.17 -8.45
CA ARG A 440 -20.85 -1.35 -8.91
C ARG A 440 -21.95 -0.60 -8.12
N SER A 441 -21.60 0.18 -7.10
CA SER A 441 -22.58 0.79 -6.19
C SER A 441 -22.38 2.29 -5.93
N CYS A 442 -21.29 2.91 -6.42
CA CYS A 442 -21.13 4.36 -6.30
C CYS A 442 -21.89 5.10 -7.39
N ASP A 443 -22.09 6.41 -7.19
CA ASP A 443 -22.80 7.29 -8.11
C ASP A 443 -22.35 7.13 -9.57
N ASN A 444 -21.04 7.02 -9.80
CA ASN A 444 -20.48 6.80 -11.14
C ASN A 444 -20.92 5.44 -11.72
N CYS A 445 -20.81 4.36 -10.95
CA CYS A 445 -21.22 3.03 -11.41
C CYS A 445 -22.72 2.94 -11.67
N THR A 446 -23.56 3.61 -10.86
CA THR A 446 -25.01 3.63 -11.06
C THR A 446 -25.45 4.42 -12.30
N GLN A 447 -24.53 5.19 -12.89
CA GLN A 447 -24.76 6.02 -14.08
C GLN A 447 -24.01 5.48 -15.32
N ASP A 448 -23.57 4.22 -15.32
CA ASP A 448 -22.77 3.61 -16.40
C ASP A 448 -21.41 4.31 -16.63
N LEU A 449 -20.85 4.92 -15.59
CA LEU A 449 -19.57 5.65 -15.58
C LEU A 449 -18.50 4.94 -14.72
N GLU A 450 -18.47 3.61 -14.72
CA GLU A 450 -17.52 2.80 -13.95
C GLU A 450 -16.04 3.07 -14.28
N ASN A 451 -15.75 3.64 -15.45
CA ASN A 451 -14.43 4.18 -15.83
C ASN A 451 -13.93 5.30 -14.90
N TYR A 452 -14.85 6.01 -14.23
CA TYR A 452 -14.53 7.00 -13.20
C TYR A 452 -14.75 6.46 -11.78
N CYS A 453 -14.95 5.16 -11.60
CA CYS A 453 -15.09 4.57 -10.27
C CYS A 453 -13.76 4.67 -9.49
N PRO A 454 -13.76 5.15 -8.23
CA PRO A 454 -12.55 5.19 -7.41
C PRO A 454 -12.00 3.79 -7.07
N LYS A 455 -12.81 2.74 -7.27
CA LYS A 455 -12.44 1.33 -7.14
C LYS A 455 -12.36 0.61 -8.49
N MET A 456 -12.17 1.32 -9.59
CA MET A 456 -11.99 0.68 -10.90
C MET A 456 -10.74 -0.20 -10.91
N VAL A 457 -10.87 -1.40 -11.48
CA VAL A 457 -9.82 -2.40 -11.61
C VAL A 457 -9.43 -2.50 -13.08
N TRP A 458 -8.16 -2.26 -13.37
CA TRP A 458 -7.60 -2.37 -14.72
C TRP A 458 -7.35 -3.82 -15.10
N THR A 459 -7.43 -4.14 -16.39
CA THR A 459 -7.27 -5.50 -16.95
C THR A 459 -5.92 -6.16 -16.64
N TYR A 460 -4.91 -5.35 -16.37
CA TYR A 460 -3.59 -5.78 -15.92
C TYR A 460 -2.97 -4.69 -15.04
N ASN A 461 -1.85 -5.02 -14.38
CA ASN A 461 -1.13 -4.07 -13.53
C ASN A 461 -1.96 -3.51 -12.33
N LYS A 462 -2.93 -4.29 -11.85
CA LYS A 462 -3.72 -4.03 -10.63
C LYS A 462 -3.96 -5.30 -9.82
N HIS A 463 -4.57 -5.10 -8.66
CA HIS A 463 -5.11 -6.17 -7.83
C HIS A 463 -6.63 -6.05 -7.81
N HIS A 464 -7.33 -7.18 -7.83
CA HIS A 464 -8.74 -7.29 -7.47
C HIS A 464 -8.93 -6.99 -5.97
N GLU A 465 -10.16 -6.76 -5.51
CA GLU A 465 -10.47 -6.53 -4.09
C GLU A 465 -10.06 -7.73 -3.21
N ASP A 466 -10.04 -8.94 -3.77
CA ASP A 466 -9.60 -10.17 -3.11
C ASP A 466 -8.06 -10.31 -3.02
N GLY A 467 -7.31 -9.35 -3.59
CA GLY A 467 -5.85 -9.32 -3.59
C GLY A 467 -5.20 -10.12 -4.73
N SER A 468 -5.97 -10.83 -5.55
CA SER A 468 -5.46 -11.49 -6.75
C SER A 468 -5.01 -10.46 -7.79
N ARG A 469 -4.03 -10.82 -8.62
CA ARG A 469 -3.49 -9.92 -9.65
C ARG A 469 -4.24 -10.08 -10.95
N THR A 470 -4.42 -8.95 -11.62
CA THR A 470 -4.94 -8.88 -12.98
C THR A 470 -3.80 -9.14 -13.96
N PHE A 471 -4.00 -10.06 -14.90
CA PHE A 471 -3.08 -10.36 -16.00
C PHE A 471 -3.79 -10.11 -17.32
N GLY A 472 -3.10 -9.39 -18.22
CA GLY A 472 -3.66 -8.92 -19.47
C GLY A 472 -3.68 -9.97 -20.57
N GLY A 473 -4.06 -9.51 -21.76
CA GLY A 473 -4.27 -10.33 -22.95
C GLY A 473 -3.03 -10.90 -23.62
N TYR A 474 -1.82 -10.63 -23.09
CA TYR A 474 -0.59 -11.32 -23.52
C TYR A 474 -0.52 -12.74 -22.91
N SER A 475 -1.67 -13.38 -22.77
CA SER A 475 -1.95 -14.66 -22.14
C SER A 475 -2.93 -15.43 -23.02
N ASP A 476 -2.97 -16.76 -22.89
CA ASP A 476 -3.86 -17.62 -23.68
C ASP A 476 -5.33 -17.49 -23.24
N LYS A 477 -5.59 -17.10 -21.99
CA LYS A 477 -6.93 -17.01 -21.42
C LYS A 477 -7.10 -15.81 -20.49
N ILE A 478 -8.33 -15.34 -20.36
CA ILE A 478 -8.73 -14.36 -19.35
C ILE A 478 -10.00 -14.81 -18.63
N VAL A 479 -10.10 -14.50 -17.34
CA VAL A 479 -11.28 -14.72 -16.51
C VAL A 479 -11.77 -13.37 -16.01
N VAL A 480 -13.04 -13.05 -16.26
CA VAL A 480 -13.61 -11.72 -16.01
C VAL A 480 -15.10 -11.81 -15.70
N ASP A 481 -15.61 -10.87 -14.91
CA ASP A 481 -17.04 -10.72 -14.64
C ASP A 481 -17.81 -10.28 -15.91
N GLU A 482 -18.98 -10.88 -16.17
CA GLU A 482 -19.78 -10.63 -17.39
C GLU A 482 -20.13 -9.15 -17.63
N HIS A 483 -20.10 -8.31 -16.59
CA HIS A 483 -20.33 -6.88 -16.70
C HIS A 483 -19.24 -6.16 -17.49
N PHE A 484 -18.00 -6.65 -17.45
CA PHE A 484 -16.84 -6.05 -18.12
C PHE A 484 -16.50 -6.72 -19.46
N VAL A 485 -17.46 -7.47 -20.00
CA VAL A 485 -17.35 -8.16 -21.28
C VAL A 485 -18.33 -7.52 -22.26
N VAL A 486 -17.86 -7.24 -23.48
CA VAL A 486 -18.71 -6.79 -24.58
C VAL A 486 -18.87 -7.90 -25.63
N GLN A 487 -20.04 -7.95 -26.24
CA GLN A 487 -20.31 -8.88 -27.33
C GLN A 487 -19.73 -8.33 -28.64
N ILE A 488 -19.03 -9.18 -29.39
CA ILE A 488 -18.44 -8.81 -30.69
C ILE A 488 -19.31 -9.35 -31.83
N PRO A 489 -19.92 -8.49 -32.66
CA PRO A 489 -20.69 -8.90 -33.83
C PRO A 489 -19.85 -9.68 -34.84
N LYS A 490 -20.44 -10.75 -35.40
CA LYS A 490 -19.75 -11.68 -36.33
C LYS A 490 -19.22 -11.02 -37.61
N ASN A 491 -19.76 -9.86 -38.00
CA ASN A 491 -19.33 -9.14 -39.20
C ASN A 491 -18.10 -8.25 -38.96
N LEU A 492 -17.65 -8.08 -37.72
CA LEU A 492 -16.43 -7.33 -37.41
C LEU A 492 -15.21 -8.27 -37.40
N PRO A 493 -14.10 -7.89 -38.06
CA PRO A 493 -12.86 -8.65 -38.01
C PRO A 493 -12.23 -8.55 -36.61
N LEU A 494 -11.91 -9.68 -35.98
CA LEU A 494 -11.46 -9.73 -34.59
C LEU A 494 -10.17 -8.95 -34.36
N GLN A 495 -9.19 -9.11 -35.26
CA GLN A 495 -7.93 -8.41 -35.20
C GLN A 495 -8.10 -6.89 -35.22
N GLY A 496 -9.00 -6.36 -36.04
CA GLY A 496 -9.25 -4.93 -36.10
C GLY A 496 -10.22 -4.42 -35.03
N THR A 497 -10.96 -5.33 -34.37
CA THR A 497 -11.86 -5.01 -33.27
C THR A 497 -11.12 -4.89 -31.95
N ALA A 498 -10.11 -5.72 -31.70
CA ALA A 498 -9.32 -5.71 -30.47
C ALA A 498 -8.84 -4.28 -30.09
N PRO A 499 -8.19 -3.51 -30.98
CA PRO A 499 -7.78 -2.14 -30.66
C PRO A 499 -8.90 -1.16 -30.37
N MET A 500 -10.13 -1.45 -30.81
CA MET A 500 -11.28 -0.57 -30.57
C MET A 500 -11.68 -0.54 -29.10
N LEU A 501 -11.39 -1.61 -28.35
CA LEU A 501 -11.67 -1.74 -26.91
C LEU A 501 -10.82 -0.81 -26.03
N CYS A 502 -9.84 -0.14 -26.63
CA CYS A 502 -9.16 1.01 -26.03
C CYS A 502 -9.26 2.22 -26.95
N ALA A 503 -8.61 2.18 -28.12
CA ALA A 503 -8.45 3.35 -28.97
C ALA A 503 -9.78 3.85 -29.56
N GLY A 504 -10.69 2.93 -29.89
CA GLY A 504 -12.00 3.28 -30.42
C GLY A 504 -12.85 3.99 -29.37
N ILE A 505 -13.06 3.35 -28.22
CA ILE A 505 -13.94 3.88 -27.18
C ILE A 505 -13.39 5.18 -26.56
N THR A 506 -12.05 5.31 -26.49
CA THR A 506 -11.37 6.50 -25.97
C THR A 506 -11.68 7.76 -26.78
N VAL A 507 -11.93 7.65 -28.08
CA VAL A 507 -12.37 8.79 -28.91
C VAL A 507 -13.89 8.83 -29.10
N TYR A 508 -14.56 7.68 -29.19
CA TYR A 508 -16.01 7.61 -29.39
C TYR A 508 -16.80 8.21 -28.22
N SER A 509 -16.45 7.86 -26.98
CA SER A 509 -17.13 8.33 -25.77
C SER A 509 -17.18 9.87 -25.70
N PRO A 510 -16.04 10.60 -25.75
CA PRO A 510 -16.09 12.06 -25.75
C PRO A 510 -16.77 12.66 -26.98
N MET A 511 -16.55 12.10 -28.18
CA MET A 511 -17.20 12.61 -29.39
C MET A 511 -18.72 12.54 -29.27
N ARG A 512 -19.25 11.46 -28.69
CA ARG A 512 -20.68 11.31 -28.42
C ARG A 512 -21.16 12.22 -27.28
N TYR A 513 -20.52 12.15 -26.12
CA TYR A 513 -20.91 12.90 -24.92
C TYR A 513 -20.96 14.41 -25.17
N PHE A 514 -19.99 14.94 -25.93
CA PHE A 514 -19.93 16.35 -26.25
C PHE A 514 -20.72 16.75 -27.51
N GLY A 515 -21.50 15.84 -28.12
CA GLY A 515 -22.34 16.14 -29.28
C GLY A 515 -21.54 16.51 -30.53
N LEU A 516 -20.40 15.85 -30.74
CA LEU A 516 -19.53 16.02 -31.91
C LEU A 516 -19.81 14.96 -32.99
N MET A 517 -20.61 13.94 -32.68
CA MET A 517 -21.03 12.89 -33.62
C MET A 517 -22.38 13.19 -34.28
N GLU A 518 -22.48 14.34 -34.95
CA GLU A 518 -23.70 14.72 -35.68
C GLU A 518 -23.38 15.05 -37.15
N PRO A 519 -24.29 14.73 -38.09
CA PRO A 519 -24.13 15.13 -39.48
C PRO A 519 -23.92 16.65 -39.62
N GLY A 520 -22.98 17.06 -40.46
CA GLY A 520 -22.72 18.47 -40.73
C GLY A 520 -21.91 19.23 -39.68
N LYS A 521 -21.56 18.62 -38.53
CA LYS A 521 -20.55 19.19 -37.62
C LYS A 521 -19.17 19.17 -38.28
N HIS A 522 -18.36 20.17 -37.95
CA HIS A 522 -16.95 20.24 -38.38
C HIS A 522 -16.03 19.86 -37.21
N LEU A 523 -15.45 18.66 -37.28
CA LEU A 523 -14.57 18.09 -36.27
C LEU A 523 -13.10 18.23 -36.67
N GLY A 524 -12.29 18.81 -35.79
CA GLY A 524 -10.83 18.72 -35.87
C GLY A 524 -10.32 17.47 -35.16
N VAL A 525 -9.34 16.79 -35.74
CA VAL A 525 -8.63 15.67 -35.11
C VAL A 525 -7.13 15.99 -35.10
N VAL A 526 -6.55 16.13 -33.91
CA VAL A 526 -5.12 16.41 -33.77
C VAL A 526 -4.36 15.09 -33.68
N GLY A 527 -3.42 14.89 -34.61
CA GLY A 527 -2.64 13.67 -34.76
C GLY A 527 -3.37 12.58 -35.56
N LEU A 528 -2.66 11.93 -36.48
CA LEU A 528 -3.18 10.81 -37.28
C LEU A 528 -2.43 9.50 -36.96
N GLY A 529 -2.68 8.99 -35.76
CA GLY A 529 -2.18 7.71 -35.26
C GLY A 529 -3.31 6.76 -34.85
N GLY A 530 -3.04 5.90 -33.86
CA GLY A 530 -3.99 4.90 -33.37
C GLY A 530 -5.34 5.46 -32.90
N LEU A 531 -5.35 6.57 -32.16
CA LEU A 531 -6.58 7.23 -31.73
C LEU A 531 -7.19 8.08 -32.85
N GLY A 532 -6.37 8.93 -33.48
CA GLY A 532 -6.81 9.84 -34.53
C GLY A 532 -7.49 9.16 -35.71
N HIS A 533 -6.98 8.03 -36.21
CA HIS A 533 -7.62 7.32 -37.32
C HIS A 533 -9.02 6.80 -36.95
N MET A 534 -9.23 6.35 -35.70
CA MET A 534 -10.55 5.94 -35.22
C MET A 534 -11.51 7.12 -35.13
N ALA A 535 -11.05 8.27 -34.62
CA ALA A 535 -11.86 9.48 -34.52
C ALA A 535 -12.33 9.94 -35.92
N VAL A 536 -11.43 9.90 -36.91
CA VAL A 536 -11.78 10.19 -38.31
C VAL A 536 -12.84 9.21 -38.81
N LYS A 537 -12.64 7.89 -38.66
CA LYS A 537 -13.60 6.88 -39.13
C LYS A 537 -14.99 7.05 -38.51
N PHE A 538 -15.08 7.28 -37.20
CA PHE A 538 -16.36 7.53 -36.52
C PHE A 538 -17.04 8.82 -37.00
N ALA A 539 -16.28 9.91 -37.15
CA ALA A 539 -16.80 11.20 -37.60
C ALA A 539 -17.30 11.13 -39.05
N LYS A 540 -16.56 10.47 -39.96
CA LYS A 540 -16.99 10.27 -41.35
C LYS A 540 -18.22 9.39 -41.44
N ALA A 541 -18.35 8.37 -40.60
CA ALA A 541 -19.52 7.47 -40.59
C ALA A 541 -20.84 8.17 -40.24
N VAL A 542 -20.79 9.26 -39.45
CA VAL A 542 -21.96 10.10 -39.15
C VAL A 542 -22.13 11.27 -40.12
N GLY A 543 -21.28 11.41 -41.13
CA GLY A 543 -21.34 12.51 -42.10
C GLY A 543 -20.85 13.85 -41.55
N ALA A 544 -19.96 13.85 -40.55
CA ALA A 544 -19.26 15.06 -40.13
C ALA A 544 -18.20 15.46 -41.16
N LYS A 545 -17.94 16.77 -41.26
CA LYS A 545 -16.76 17.30 -41.94
C LYS A 545 -15.56 17.15 -41.00
N VAL A 546 -14.44 16.62 -41.49
CA VAL A 546 -13.27 16.30 -40.68
C VAL A 546 -12.04 17.05 -41.19
N THR A 547 -11.36 17.74 -40.28
CA THR A 547 -10.04 18.31 -40.52
C THR A 547 -9.00 17.58 -39.68
N VAL A 548 -7.97 17.03 -40.30
CA VAL A 548 -6.82 16.47 -39.57
C VAL A 548 -5.75 17.55 -39.40
N ILE A 549 -5.24 17.69 -38.18
CA ILE A 549 -4.17 18.62 -37.82
C ILE A 549 -2.95 17.80 -37.42
N SER A 550 -1.83 17.97 -38.13
CA SER A 550 -0.64 17.14 -37.97
C SER A 550 0.64 17.95 -38.08
N THR A 551 1.69 17.52 -37.37
CA THR A 551 3.06 18.03 -37.56
C THR A 551 3.73 17.48 -38.81
N SER A 552 3.25 16.33 -39.32
CA SER A 552 3.87 15.61 -40.44
C SER A 552 3.06 15.77 -41.74
N PRO A 553 3.61 16.45 -42.77
CA PRO A 553 2.97 16.55 -44.09
C PRO A 553 2.76 15.20 -44.77
N ASN A 554 3.60 14.21 -44.46
CA ASN A 554 3.54 12.87 -45.08
C ASN A 554 2.22 12.14 -44.78
N LYS A 555 1.52 12.53 -43.70
CA LYS A 555 0.22 11.97 -43.33
C LYS A 555 -0.94 12.51 -44.18
N LYS A 556 -0.73 13.54 -45.00
CA LYS A 556 -1.79 14.16 -45.82
C LYS A 556 -2.40 13.18 -46.83
N LYS A 557 -1.54 12.46 -47.56
CA LYS A 557 -1.98 11.50 -48.58
C LYS A 557 -2.86 10.42 -47.96
N GLU A 558 -2.42 9.88 -46.83
CA GLU A 558 -3.16 8.88 -46.06
C GLU A 558 -4.51 9.43 -45.57
N ALA A 559 -4.52 10.61 -44.95
CA ALA A 559 -5.73 11.26 -44.45
C ALA A 559 -6.80 11.43 -45.54
N VAL A 560 -6.41 12.00 -46.68
CA VAL A 560 -7.35 12.39 -47.74
C VAL A 560 -7.75 11.18 -48.58
N GLU A 561 -6.77 10.40 -49.06
CA GLU A 561 -7.05 9.31 -50.02
C GLU A 561 -7.57 8.04 -49.35
N GLN A 562 -7.14 7.72 -48.12
CA GLN A 562 -7.52 6.46 -47.46
C GLN A 562 -8.66 6.63 -46.45
N LEU A 563 -8.68 7.76 -45.71
CA LEU A 563 -9.67 7.99 -44.66
C LEU A 563 -10.77 8.99 -45.05
N GLY A 564 -10.69 9.61 -46.24
CA GLY A 564 -11.70 10.54 -46.74
C GLY A 564 -11.81 11.83 -45.93
N VAL A 565 -10.69 12.29 -45.35
CA VAL A 565 -10.61 13.55 -44.62
C VAL A 565 -10.84 14.72 -45.57
N ASP A 566 -11.66 15.70 -45.15
CA ASP A 566 -12.07 16.82 -45.99
C ASP A 566 -10.99 17.91 -46.08
N GLU A 567 -10.26 18.14 -44.98
CA GLU A 567 -9.19 19.14 -44.90
C GLU A 567 -7.99 18.63 -44.09
N PHE A 568 -6.78 19.06 -44.45
CA PHE A 568 -5.56 18.69 -43.74
C PHE A 568 -4.73 19.93 -43.46
N LEU A 569 -4.44 20.19 -42.19
CA LEU A 569 -3.67 21.34 -41.72
C LEU A 569 -2.33 20.90 -41.14
N ILE A 570 -1.29 21.65 -41.46
CA ILE A 570 0.01 21.53 -40.82
C ILE A 570 0.03 22.38 -39.55
N SER A 571 0.29 21.75 -38.40
CA SER A 571 0.14 22.39 -37.08
C SER A 571 1.12 23.55 -36.80
N HIS A 572 2.12 23.74 -37.65
CA HIS A 572 3.09 24.84 -37.57
C HIS A 572 3.01 25.79 -38.77
N ASP A 573 2.06 25.60 -39.68
CA ASP A 573 1.79 26.51 -40.80
C ASP A 573 0.76 27.55 -40.35
N GLN A 574 1.25 28.76 -40.04
CA GLN A 574 0.42 29.85 -39.51
C GLN A 574 -0.62 30.34 -40.52
N GLU A 575 -0.34 30.27 -41.83
CA GLU A 575 -1.28 30.73 -42.85
C GLU A 575 -2.49 29.79 -42.93
N GLN A 576 -2.23 28.48 -42.94
CA GLN A 576 -3.28 27.46 -42.89
C GLN A 576 -4.12 27.56 -41.61
N LEU A 577 -3.47 27.71 -40.45
CA LEU A 577 -4.17 27.84 -39.16
C LEU A 577 -5.00 29.12 -39.09
N GLN A 578 -4.49 30.23 -39.59
CA GLN A 578 -5.19 31.52 -39.63
C GLN A 578 -6.44 31.44 -40.53
N ALA A 579 -6.32 30.80 -41.70
CA ALA A 579 -7.44 30.62 -42.63
C ALA A 579 -8.56 29.72 -42.06
N ALA A 580 -8.23 28.81 -41.14
CA ALA A 580 -9.17 27.88 -40.52
C ALA A 580 -9.71 28.36 -39.15
N MET A 581 -9.38 29.58 -38.71
CA MET A 581 -9.87 30.11 -37.43
C MET A 581 -11.39 30.16 -37.36
N GLY A 582 -11.95 29.72 -36.23
CA GLY A 582 -13.39 29.80 -35.99
C GLY A 582 -14.26 28.90 -36.88
N THR A 583 -13.70 27.84 -37.46
CA THR A 583 -14.43 26.95 -38.38
C THR A 583 -14.96 25.67 -37.73
N MET A 584 -14.32 25.20 -36.65
CA MET A 584 -14.59 23.88 -36.08
C MET A 584 -15.61 23.93 -34.93
N ASP A 585 -16.56 23.00 -34.91
CA ASP A 585 -17.52 22.83 -33.82
C ASP A 585 -16.89 22.11 -32.61
N GLY A 586 -15.92 21.24 -32.87
CA GLY A 586 -15.11 20.64 -31.82
C GLY A 586 -13.80 20.09 -32.35
N ILE A 587 -12.87 19.83 -31.43
CA ILE A 587 -11.56 19.25 -31.71
C ILE A 587 -11.33 18.11 -30.72
N ILE A 588 -10.95 16.93 -31.20
CA ILE A 588 -10.41 15.84 -30.38
C ILE A 588 -8.89 15.84 -30.51
N ASP A 589 -8.21 16.13 -29.40
CA ASP A 589 -6.77 16.08 -29.32
C ASP A 589 -6.30 14.71 -28.83
N THR A 590 -5.63 13.99 -29.74
CA THR A 590 -5.19 12.59 -29.52
C THR A 590 -3.70 12.45 -29.27
N VAL A 591 -2.97 13.57 -29.13
CA VAL A 591 -1.51 13.58 -29.05
C VAL A 591 -1.04 13.59 -27.59
N SER A 592 -0.14 12.69 -27.23
CA SER A 592 0.51 12.65 -25.90
C SER A 592 1.73 13.56 -25.77
N ALA A 593 2.23 14.13 -26.87
CA ALA A 593 3.29 15.11 -26.83
C ALA A 593 2.76 16.50 -26.41
N ALA A 594 3.50 17.20 -25.55
CA ALA A 594 3.17 18.56 -25.15
C ALA A 594 3.18 19.49 -26.37
N HIS A 595 2.12 20.28 -26.54
CA HIS A 595 2.01 21.27 -27.61
C HIS A 595 1.09 22.44 -27.21
N PRO A 596 1.26 23.64 -27.81
CA PRO A 596 0.48 24.82 -27.44
C PRO A 596 -1.00 24.70 -27.83
N LEU A 597 -1.91 24.97 -26.89
CA LEU A 597 -3.36 24.92 -27.14
C LEU A 597 -3.91 26.19 -27.79
N LEU A 598 -3.16 27.29 -27.79
CA LEU A 598 -3.60 28.60 -28.30
C LEU A 598 -4.16 28.50 -29.72
N HIS A 599 -3.41 27.86 -30.63
CA HIS A 599 -3.82 27.73 -32.02
C HIS A 599 -5.04 26.82 -32.17
N LEU A 600 -5.11 25.70 -31.44
CA LEU A 600 -6.25 24.78 -31.47
C LEU A 600 -7.53 25.46 -30.98
N VAL A 601 -7.45 26.21 -29.87
CA VAL A 601 -8.58 26.99 -29.38
C VAL A 601 -8.99 28.06 -30.38
N GLY A 602 -8.06 28.64 -31.14
CA GLY A 602 -8.33 29.58 -32.23
C GLY A 602 -9.18 29.00 -33.37
N LEU A 603 -9.00 27.71 -33.69
CA LEU A 603 -9.75 27.00 -34.74
C LEU A 603 -11.23 26.76 -34.39
N LEU A 604 -11.58 26.79 -33.10
CA LEU A 604 -12.95 26.58 -32.65
C LEU A 604 -13.86 27.78 -32.93
N LYS A 605 -15.10 27.50 -33.34
CA LYS A 605 -16.24 28.44 -33.33
C LYS A 605 -16.56 28.92 -31.91
N THR A 606 -17.43 29.93 -31.81
CA THR A 606 -18.08 30.29 -30.54
C THR A 606 -18.86 29.09 -30.00
N ASN A 607 -18.73 28.80 -28.70
CA ASN A 607 -19.23 27.58 -28.03
C ASN A 607 -18.57 26.26 -28.49
N GLY A 608 -17.49 26.33 -29.28
CA GLY A 608 -16.75 25.15 -29.70
C GLY A 608 -16.03 24.46 -28.54
N LYS A 609 -15.73 23.18 -28.71
CA LYS A 609 -15.20 22.30 -27.64
C LYS A 609 -13.86 21.68 -28.04
N LEU A 610 -12.82 21.88 -27.24
CA LEU A 610 -11.56 21.16 -27.34
C LEU A 610 -11.55 20.06 -26.29
N ILE A 611 -11.48 18.80 -26.73
CA ILE A 611 -11.45 17.64 -25.84
C ILE A 611 -10.05 17.01 -25.87
N LEU A 612 -9.40 17.01 -24.71
CA LEU A 612 -8.09 16.42 -24.52
C LEU A 612 -8.24 14.94 -24.14
N VAL A 613 -7.68 14.08 -24.98
CA VAL A 613 -7.69 12.62 -24.80
C VAL A 613 -6.26 12.07 -24.76
N GLY A 614 -5.31 12.75 -25.38
CA GLY A 614 -3.88 12.51 -25.15
C GLY A 614 -3.45 12.96 -23.74
N ALA A 615 -2.59 12.17 -23.09
CA ALA A 615 -2.07 12.44 -21.75
C ALA A 615 -0.61 12.92 -21.80
N PRO A 616 -0.34 14.23 -22.01
CA PRO A 616 1.01 14.75 -21.95
C PRO A 616 1.53 14.75 -20.51
N ILE A 617 2.81 14.39 -20.35
CA ILE A 617 3.50 14.39 -19.05
C ILE A 617 3.58 15.82 -18.47
N GLN A 618 3.70 16.83 -19.34
CA GLN A 618 3.73 18.23 -18.96
C GLN A 618 2.34 18.88 -19.14
N PRO A 619 1.83 19.62 -18.14
CA PRO A 619 0.54 20.28 -18.26
C PRO A 619 0.60 21.39 -19.33
N PRO A 620 -0.38 21.47 -20.25
CA PRO A 620 -0.41 22.50 -21.27
C PRO A 620 -0.84 23.86 -20.70
N GLU A 621 -0.37 24.94 -21.33
CA GLU A 621 -0.83 26.30 -21.02
C GLU A 621 -2.22 26.55 -21.61
N LEU A 622 -3.15 27.05 -20.78
CA LEU A 622 -4.53 27.34 -21.18
C LEU A 622 -4.66 28.77 -21.75
N PRO A 623 -5.14 28.95 -23.00
CA PRO A 623 -5.30 30.27 -23.61
C PRO A 623 -6.58 30.97 -23.12
N VAL A 624 -6.51 31.58 -21.94
CA VAL A 624 -7.68 32.14 -21.21
C VAL A 624 -8.50 33.15 -22.02
N PHE A 625 -7.86 34.11 -22.69
CA PHE A 625 -8.59 35.16 -23.43
C PHE A 625 -9.45 34.61 -24.58
N PRO A 626 -8.92 33.78 -25.51
CA PRO A 626 -9.72 33.12 -26.53
C PRO A 626 -10.87 32.27 -25.99
N LEU A 627 -10.70 31.64 -24.81
CA LEU A 627 -11.75 30.85 -24.16
C LEU A 627 -12.92 31.74 -23.72
N ILE A 628 -12.63 32.84 -23.03
CA ILE A 628 -13.63 33.79 -22.53
C ILE A 628 -14.38 34.44 -23.70
N LEU A 629 -13.64 35.02 -24.65
CA LEU A 629 -14.24 35.78 -25.76
C LEU A 629 -15.09 34.88 -26.69
N GLY A 630 -14.73 33.61 -26.82
CA GLY A 630 -15.44 32.64 -27.65
C GLY A 630 -16.47 31.78 -26.92
N ARG A 631 -16.65 31.92 -25.60
CA ARG A 631 -17.43 30.97 -24.76
C ARG A 631 -17.06 29.50 -25.01
N LYS A 632 -15.77 29.22 -25.23
CA LYS A 632 -15.28 27.90 -25.64
C LYS A 632 -15.06 27.00 -24.43
N LEU A 633 -15.17 25.68 -24.65
CA LEU A 633 -14.95 24.66 -23.62
C LEU A 633 -13.62 23.94 -23.89
N VAL A 634 -12.81 23.75 -22.84
CA VAL A 634 -11.73 22.76 -22.83
C VAL A 634 -12.11 21.71 -21.79
N ALA A 635 -12.13 20.43 -22.18
CA ALA A 635 -12.45 19.33 -21.29
C ALA A 635 -11.48 18.16 -21.49
N GLY A 636 -11.24 17.38 -20.44
CA GLY A 636 -10.56 16.10 -20.55
C GLY A 636 -11.57 14.96 -20.63
N SER A 637 -11.20 13.85 -21.26
CA SER A 637 -11.97 12.61 -21.22
C SER A 637 -11.03 11.41 -21.10
N ALA A 638 -11.39 10.46 -20.25
CA ALA A 638 -10.77 9.15 -20.20
C ALA A 638 -11.45 8.19 -21.20
N ILE A 639 -11.09 6.91 -21.12
CA ILE A 639 -11.81 5.83 -21.80
C ILE A 639 -13.27 5.74 -21.33
N GLY A 640 -14.22 5.40 -22.20
CA GLY A 640 -15.65 5.28 -21.89
C GLY A 640 -16.04 4.06 -21.03
N GLY A 641 -17.26 4.07 -20.49
CA GLY A 641 -17.85 2.97 -19.71
C GLY A 641 -18.21 1.75 -20.56
N MET A 642 -18.59 0.63 -19.93
CA MET A 642 -18.91 -0.65 -20.59
C MET A 642 -20.14 -0.56 -21.49
N LYS A 643 -21.16 0.18 -21.07
CA LYS A 643 -22.35 0.43 -21.92
C LYS A 643 -21.98 1.21 -23.18
N GLU A 644 -21.24 2.30 -23.04
CA GLU A 644 -20.76 3.08 -24.20
C GLU A 644 -19.82 2.26 -25.08
N THR A 645 -19.03 1.36 -24.48
CA THR A 645 -18.17 0.43 -25.21
C THR A 645 -19.00 -0.51 -26.09
N GLN A 646 -20.08 -1.10 -25.56
CA GLN A 646 -20.98 -1.93 -26.35
C GLN A 646 -21.66 -1.12 -27.47
N GLU A 647 -22.15 0.08 -27.16
CA GLU A 647 -22.78 0.96 -28.16
C GLU A 647 -21.80 1.37 -29.27
N MET A 648 -20.52 1.58 -28.94
CA MET A 648 -19.46 1.85 -29.92
C MET A 648 -19.23 0.61 -30.81
N ILE A 649 -19.15 -0.59 -30.24
CA ILE A 649 -18.99 -1.83 -31.02
C ILE A 649 -20.17 -2.03 -31.98
N ASP A 650 -21.40 -1.83 -31.50
CA ASP A 650 -22.61 -1.96 -32.31
C ASP A 650 -22.65 -0.90 -33.43
N PHE A 651 -22.27 0.34 -33.12
CA PHE A 651 -22.11 1.41 -34.11
C PHE A 651 -21.08 1.04 -35.17
N ALA A 652 -19.93 0.52 -34.74
CA ALA A 652 -18.87 0.09 -35.64
C ALA A 652 -19.33 -1.06 -36.56
N ALA A 653 -20.03 -2.05 -36.01
CA ALA A 653 -20.60 -3.16 -36.78
C ALA A 653 -21.62 -2.67 -37.82
N LYS A 654 -22.47 -1.71 -37.46
CA LYS A 654 -23.46 -1.12 -38.37
C LYS A 654 -22.81 -0.36 -39.53
N HIS A 655 -21.68 0.31 -39.26
CA HIS A 655 -20.99 1.17 -40.23
C HIS A 655 -19.75 0.53 -40.85
N ASN A 656 -19.50 -0.76 -40.58
CA ASN A 656 -18.29 -1.50 -41.01
C ASN A 656 -16.97 -0.78 -40.65
N ILE A 657 -16.91 -0.22 -39.44
CA ILE A 657 -15.72 0.46 -38.92
C ILE A 657 -14.86 -0.55 -38.18
N THR A 658 -13.57 -0.56 -38.49
CA THR A 658 -12.55 -1.36 -37.80
C THR A 658 -11.26 -0.58 -37.68
N ALA A 659 -10.42 -0.90 -36.68
CA ALA A 659 -9.06 -0.40 -36.66
C ALA A 659 -8.26 -1.03 -37.80
N ASP A 660 -7.33 -0.25 -38.37
CA ASP A 660 -6.34 -0.79 -39.30
C ASP A 660 -5.17 -1.34 -38.48
N VAL A 661 -4.70 -2.55 -38.81
CA VAL A 661 -3.80 -3.31 -37.93
C VAL A 661 -2.69 -4.03 -38.69
N GLU A 662 -1.55 -4.19 -38.03
CA GLU A 662 -0.48 -5.12 -38.38
C GLU A 662 -0.54 -6.30 -37.39
N VAL A 663 -0.89 -7.48 -37.88
CA VAL A 663 -0.98 -8.69 -37.05
C VAL A 663 0.42 -9.28 -36.89
N ILE A 664 0.81 -9.55 -35.65
CA ILE A 664 2.15 -10.02 -35.30
C ILE A 664 2.08 -11.28 -34.41
N PRO A 665 3.12 -12.12 -34.45
CA PRO A 665 3.23 -13.23 -33.51
C PRO A 665 3.70 -12.77 -32.12
N MET A 666 3.44 -13.57 -31.08
CA MET A 666 3.79 -13.24 -29.69
C MET A 666 5.30 -13.04 -29.45
N ASP A 667 6.16 -13.76 -30.16
CA ASP A 667 7.62 -13.61 -30.06
C ASP A 667 8.14 -12.27 -30.63
N TYR A 668 7.34 -11.58 -31.44
CA TYR A 668 7.65 -10.27 -32.01
C TYR A 668 7.23 -9.09 -31.11
N VAL A 669 6.57 -9.35 -29.98
CA VAL A 669 5.99 -8.30 -29.11
C VAL A 669 7.02 -7.26 -28.65
N ASN A 670 8.23 -7.68 -28.28
CA ASN A 670 9.26 -6.75 -27.84
C ASN A 670 9.69 -5.81 -28.98
N THR A 671 9.88 -6.34 -30.19
CA THR A 671 10.18 -5.53 -31.38
C THR A 671 9.02 -4.59 -31.73
N ALA A 672 7.77 -5.05 -31.58
CA ALA A 672 6.60 -4.20 -31.78
C ALA A 672 6.56 -3.05 -30.76
N LEU A 673 6.83 -3.30 -29.47
CA LEU A 673 6.91 -2.28 -28.44
C LEU A 673 8.03 -1.26 -28.71
N GLU A 674 9.18 -1.68 -29.23
CA GLU A 674 10.25 -0.78 -29.67
C GLU A 674 9.84 0.09 -30.86
N ARG A 675 9.13 -0.49 -31.84
CA ARG A 675 8.56 0.26 -32.97
C ARG A 675 7.50 1.26 -32.49
N VAL A 676 6.68 0.89 -31.51
CA VAL A 676 5.72 1.79 -30.86
C VAL A 676 6.44 2.98 -30.21
N ALA A 677 7.55 2.73 -29.50
CA ALA A 677 8.36 3.79 -28.88
C ALA A 677 8.95 4.78 -29.90
N LYS A 678 9.25 4.31 -31.13
CA LYS A 678 9.82 5.12 -32.22
C LYS A 678 8.77 5.73 -33.15
N ALA A 679 7.47 5.52 -32.87
CA ALA A 679 6.38 5.84 -33.79
C ALA A 679 6.55 5.21 -35.19
N ASP A 680 7.24 4.07 -35.27
CA ASP A 680 7.58 3.35 -36.51
C ASP A 680 6.56 2.24 -36.80
N PHE A 681 5.31 2.65 -36.97
CA PHE A 681 4.21 1.76 -37.28
C PHE A 681 3.14 2.52 -38.07
N LYS A 682 2.41 1.81 -38.92
CA LYS A 682 1.38 2.46 -39.74
C LYS A 682 0.15 2.84 -38.90
N TYR A 683 -0.39 1.88 -38.13
CA TYR A 683 -1.60 2.04 -37.32
C TYR A 683 -1.52 1.41 -35.94
N ARG A 684 -1.83 0.11 -35.80
CA ARG A 684 -1.85 -0.61 -34.52
C ARG A 684 -1.26 -1.99 -34.70
N PHE A 685 -0.51 -2.48 -33.71
CA PHE A 685 -0.11 -3.88 -33.67
C PHE A 685 -1.17 -4.69 -32.94
N VAL A 686 -1.38 -5.92 -33.41
CA VAL A 686 -2.27 -6.89 -32.79
C VAL A 686 -1.57 -8.23 -32.74
N ILE A 687 -1.51 -8.81 -31.55
CA ILE A 687 -0.93 -10.12 -31.32
C ILE A 687 -1.93 -11.17 -31.77
N ASP A 688 -1.48 -12.12 -32.58
CA ASP A 688 -2.21 -13.36 -32.87
C ASP A 688 -1.94 -14.39 -31.77
N VAL A 689 -2.70 -14.26 -30.67
CA VAL A 689 -2.49 -15.06 -29.46
C VAL A 689 -2.78 -16.53 -29.75
N ALA A 690 -3.88 -16.83 -30.44
CA ALA A 690 -4.34 -18.18 -30.72
C ALA A 690 -3.30 -19.04 -31.45
N ASN A 691 -2.58 -18.45 -32.41
CA ASN A 691 -1.64 -19.20 -33.23
C ASN A 691 -0.21 -19.24 -32.66
N THR A 692 0.07 -18.49 -31.59
CA THR A 692 1.46 -18.28 -31.12
C THR A 692 1.72 -18.69 -29.69
N ILE A 693 0.73 -18.66 -28.80
CA ILE A 693 0.86 -19.30 -27.48
C ILE A 693 0.45 -20.77 -27.61
N LYS A 694 1.43 -21.66 -27.72
CA LYS A 694 1.18 -23.10 -27.58
C LYS A 694 1.32 -23.46 -26.09
N SER A 695 0.21 -23.56 -25.37
CA SER A 695 0.22 -24.08 -24.00
C SER A 695 0.83 -25.49 -24.00
N PRO A 696 1.89 -25.75 -23.22
CA PRO A 696 2.37 -27.12 -22.98
C PRO A 696 1.51 -27.88 -21.96
N TYR A 697 0.51 -27.21 -21.35
CA TYR A 697 -0.42 -27.74 -20.35
C TYR A 697 -1.81 -27.99 -20.93
#